data_AF-A0A919VKR0-F1
#
_entry.id   AF-A0A919VKR0-F1
#
_cell.length_a   1.000
_cell.length_b   1.000
_cell.length_c   1.000
_cell.angle_alpha   90.00
_cell.angle_beta   90.00
_cell.angle_gamma   90.00
#
_symmetry.space_group_name_H-M   'P 1'
#
loop_
_entity.id
_entity.type
_entity.pdbx_description
1 polymer ?
#
loop_
_entity_poly.entity_id
_entity_poly.type
_entity_poly.pdbx_seq_one_letter_code
_entity_poly.pdbx_strand_id
1 'polypeptide(L)'
;MVPSPPGEQEFVAHVFAPLDGPAADPARRQLDELWQACRTDLGMTQPIVGAGLTGELPTDPRAAPEGALAGLQDPAVNFQALVRREHDILNLSLVMAAPQAPPERRRGVAAATPPGWWEYARWWRKITAGGLGALLGEATVFQAKSVDGPRTDVAAALPAQDDDATDWQTRGTTVGGFPFWEVTPGGDRAVRRFVVLADPEQDAELSGFTWSAGGVALPPLGRYLMHAAKLRYQSRVRGDGGGLARVRQRAGAGLDRLVTLLGDPAAAAEVAGARATVTAETASLLGALQALQTMRQTVEIARDNMAAALPDLLPSDVRLAEVVARRLDDDRFLLEQVRDRATETLKIVSVPVPPPDPSAVTGTAVPPEPVRARDGRVEQRLGFGVDVVEYSSRSTPQQFDVQRRLAMIVRRVLTDVGVRVHDTDRQDAGDGMMVVLPPGLELHRLLPALLHGWRFRLVADNAAHPGDRIRLRLSVGAGPFAHSAIGFTGATIIEIGRLLDSPVLRRAVVDHPDADLVALVSDRLHADVVGEGWPGLDPAHFQPYEVRVKTYRKQAWLWTGAAVTPTPDRGEAAGTATPARDVFVIHGGAEPARAAMFDFLRALGLRPLEWEELIARTGSAAPDEAEVITRAFAANAAAVVLLTPADAAAPAVLVTAGMALARQPDRTVIVEVGDVLAFAGLTGRATVRIDGANATGLHQVAQRLRTAGCAVHTDGVEWLDLDRFKNL
;
A
#
# COMPACT_ATOMS: atom_id res chain seq x y z
N MET A 1 -29.77 21.65 41.40
CA MET A 1 -30.62 21.03 40.36
C MET A 1 -29.74 20.03 39.64
N VAL A 2 -30.15 18.76 39.59
CA VAL A 2 -29.44 17.72 38.83
C VAL A 2 -29.67 18.02 37.34
N PRO A 3 -28.65 18.03 36.49
CA PRO A 3 -28.83 18.32 35.07
C PRO A 3 -29.68 17.23 34.40
N SER A 4 -30.63 17.66 33.58
CA SER A 4 -31.53 16.77 32.84
C SER A 4 -30.85 16.24 31.57
N PRO A 5 -31.14 15.02 31.11
CA PRO A 5 -30.69 14.56 29.80
C PRO A 5 -31.29 15.43 28.68
N PRO A 6 -30.59 15.59 27.54
CA PRO A 6 -31.10 16.34 26.39
C PRO A 6 -32.41 15.73 25.88
N GLY A 7 -33.36 16.60 25.50
CA GLY A 7 -34.72 16.26 25.06
C GLY A 7 -34.79 15.54 23.71
N GLU A 8 -35.53 16.07 22.74
CA GLU A 8 -35.62 15.46 21.40
C GLU A 8 -34.23 15.39 20.74
N GLN A 9 -33.66 14.18 20.68
CA GLN A 9 -32.32 13.91 20.17
C GLN A 9 -32.37 13.55 18.69
N GLU A 10 -31.52 14.22 17.91
CA GLU A 10 -31.35 14.00 16.48
C GLU A 10 -29.86 13.91 16.13
N PHE A 11 -29.58 13.28 15.01
CA PHE A 11 -28.22 13.08 14.51
C PHE A 11 -28.15 13.54 13.06
N VAL A 12 -27.17 14.39 12.76
CA VAL A 12 -26.85 14.81 11.40
C VAL A 12 -25.42 14.40 11.08
N ALA A 13 -25.17 13.90 9.87
CA ALA A 13 -23.82 13.67 9.37
C ALA A 13 -23.62 14.39 8.04
N HIS A 14 -22.43 14.94 7.84
CA HIS A 14 -21.95 15.47 6.56
C HIS A 14 -20.63 14.80 6.21
N VAL A 15 -20.52 14.29 5.00
CA VAL A 15 -19.26 13.76 4.45
C VAL A 15 -18.95 14.46 3.14
N PHE A 16 -17.66 14.64 2.85
CA PHE A 16 -17.19 15.45 1.72
C PHE A 16 -16.20 14.66 0.88
N ALA A 17 -16.59 14.31 -0.35
CA ALA A 17 -15.74 13.62 -1.31
C ALA A 17 -15.17 14.63 -2.32
N PRO A 18 -13.85 14.61 -2.61
CA PRO A 18 -13.31 15.41 -3.70
C PRO A 18 -13.78 14.87 -5.05
N LEU A 19 -14.11 15.76 -5.97
CA LEU A 19 -14.41 15.40 -7.36
C LEU A 19 -13.15 15.31 -8.21
N ASP A 20 -12.01 15.85 -7.79
CA ASP A 20 -10.77 15.86 -8.55
C ASP A 20 -9.55 15.42 -7.71
N GLY A 21 -8.40 15.30 -8.38
CA GLY A 21 -7.18 14.84 -7.76
C GLY A 21 -7.12 13.31 -7.51
N PRO A 22 -6.05 12.84 -6.86
CA PRO A 22 -5.75 11.41 -6.73
C PRO A 22 -6.73 10.64 -5.84
N ALA A 23 -7.46 11.34 -4.97
CA ALA A 23 -8.45 10.74 -4.06
C ALA A 23 -9.87 10.66 -4.66
N ALA A 24 -10.13 11.26 -5.82
CA ALA A 24 -11.49 11.37 -6.37
C ALA A 24 -12.17 10.02 -6.63
N ASP A 25 -11.51 9.10 -7.35
CA ASP A 25 -12.11 7.80 -7.67
C ASP A 25 -12.30 6.91 -6.44
N PRO A 26 -11.30 6.78 -5.53
CA PRO A 26 -11.52 6.10 -4.25
C PRO A 26 -12.62 6.73 -3.39
N ALA A 27 -12.70 8.06 -3.30
CA ALA A 27 -13.72 8.76 -2.54
C ALA A 27 -15.12 8.59 -3.13
N ARG A 28 -15.22 8.58 -4.46
CA ARG A 28 -16.48 8.31 -5.16
C ARG A 28 -17.01 6.91 -4.81
N ARG A 29 -16.16 5.89 -4.83
CA ARG A 29 -16.56 4.52 -4.43
C ARG A 29 -17.05 4.47 -2.99
N GLN A 30 -16.35 5.10 -2.05
CA GLN A 30 -16.78 5.16 -0.65
C GLN A 30 -18.12 5.88 -0.47
N LEU A 31 -18.37 6.95 -1.23
CA LEU A 31 -19.66 7.64 -1.21
C LEU A 31 -20.79 6.78 -1.80
N ASP A 32 -20.53 6.06 -2.90
CA ASP A 32 -21.49 5.14 -3.50
C ASP A 32 -21.82 3.97 -2.55
N GLU A 33 -20.82 3.41 -1.87
CA GLU A 33 -20.99 2.36 -0.84
C GLU A 33 -21.82 2.88 0.34
N LEU A 34 -21.54 4.08 0.84
CA LEU A 34 -22.31 4.72 1.90
C LEU A 34 -23.76 4.97 1.47
N TRP A 35 -23.98 5.42 0.23
CA TRP A 35 -25.31 5.60 -0.33
C TRP A 35 -26.10 4.29 -0.40
N GLN A 36 -25.46 3.19 -0.81
CA GLN A 36 -26.10 1.88 -0.79
C GLN A 36 -26.37 1.40 0.63
N ALA A 37 -25.45 1.62 1.58
CA ALA A 37 -25.65 1.26 2.98
C ALA A 37 -26.84 2.02 3.61
N CYS A 38 -27.07 3.28 3.24
CA CYS A 38 -28.29 4.01 3.63
C CYS A 38 -29.56 3.27 3.16
N ARG A 39 -29.55 2.68 1.95
CA ARG A 39 -30.69 1.91 1.42
C ARG A 39 -30.86 0.57 2.13
N THR A 40 -29.77 -0.18 2.27
CA THR A 40 -29.82 -1.58 2.73
C THR A 40 -29.87 -1.70 4.25
N ASP A 41 -29.06 -0.92 4.97
CA ASP A 41 -28.91 -1.03 6.41
C ASP A 41 -29.79 -0.07 7.21
N LEU A 42 -30.06 1.13 6.66
CA LEU A 42 -30.98 2.10 7.29
C LEU A 42 -32.40 2.06 6.71
N GLY A 43 -32.64 1.27 5.64
CA GLY A 43 -33.97 1.12 5.05
C GLY A 43 -34.47 2.34 4.26
N MET A 44 -33.61 3.33 4.00
CA MET A 44 -33.98 4.53 3.23
C MET A 44 -34.16 4.18 1.76
N THR A 45 -35.38 3.77 1.39
CA THR A 45 -35.69 3.21 0.07
C THR A 45 -36.55 4.14 -0.78
N GLN A 46 -37.20 5.14 -0.18
CA GLN A 46 -38.07 6.07 -0.90
C GLN A 46 -37.28 7.30 -1.37
N PRO A 47 -37.52 7.80 -2.59
CA PRO A 47 -36.96 9.08 -3.02
C PRO A 47 -37.62 10.27 -2.31
N ILE A 48 -36.93 11.41 -2.23
CA ILE A 48 -37.50 12.67 -1.72
C ILE A 48 -38.22 13.42 -2.85
N VAL A 49 -39.37 12.90 -3.26
CA VAL A 49 -40.13 13.41 -4.42
C VAL A 49 -40.60 14.85 -4.23
N GLY A 50 -40.97 15.25 -3.00
CA GLY A 50 -41.37 16.63 -2.69
C GLY A 50 -40.28 17.67 -2.97
N ALA A 51 -39.02 17.22 -3.08
CA ALA A 51 -37.87 18.05 -3.42
C ALA A 51 -37.39 17.86 -4.87
N GLY A 52 -38.10 17.08 -5.69
CA GLY A 52 -37.72 16.76 -7.07
C GLY A 52 -36.52 15.83 -7.21
N LEU A 53 -36.11 15.14 -6.12
CA LEU A 53 -34.92 14.30 -6.10
C LEU A 53 -35.25 12.83 -6.38
N THR A 54 -34.40 12.19 -7.18
CA THR A 54 -34.46 10.74 -7.41
C THR A 54 -33.62 9.99 -6.37
N GLY A 55 -33.82 8.67 -6.25
CA GLY A 55 -33.00 7.82 -5.39
C GLY A 55 -31.68 7.35 -6.04
N GLU A 56 -31.42 7.74 -7.28
CA GLU A 56 -30.25 7.29 -8.05
C GLU A 56 -29.17 8.37 -8.11
N LEU A 57 -27.93 7.96 -7.89
CA LEU A 57 -26.77 8.83 -8.06
C LEU A 57 -26.42 8.95 -9.55
N PRO A 58 -26.03 10.15 -10.03
CA PRO A 58 -25.58 10.31 -11.40
C PRO A 58 -24.30 9.49 -11.65
N THR A 59 -24.20 8.89 -12.84
CA THR A 59 -23.01 8.11 -13.25
C THR A 59 -21.76 9.00 -13.26
N ASP A 60 -21.86 10.19 -13.84
CA ASP A 60 -20.82 11.23 -13.82
C ASP A 60 -21.30 12.48 -13.08
N PRO A 61 -20.95 12.64 -11.78
CA PRO A 61 -21.32 13.79 -10.99
C PRO A 61 -20.60 15.07 -11.44
N ARG A 62 -19.46 14.99 -12.13
CA ARG A 62 -18.76 16.19 -12.64
C ARG A 62 -19.55 16.88 -13.75
N ALA A 63 -20.29 16.10 -14.53
CA ALA A 63 -21.16 16.60 -15.59
C ALA A 63 -22.54 17.05 -15.07
N ALA A 64 -22.90 16.69 -13.83
CA ALA A 64 -24.16 17.06 -13.22
C ALA A 64 -24.17 18.55 -12.81
N PRO A 65 -25.35 19.22 -12.78
CA PRO A 65 -25.44 20.61 -12.30
C PRO A 65 -25.01 20.73 -10.83
N GLU A 66 -24.62 21.94 -10.43
CA GLU A 66 -24.42 22.25 -9.00
C GLU A 66 -25.75 22.18 -8.25
N GLY A 67 -25.69 21.83 -6.96
CA GLY A 67 -26.84 21.64 -6.10
C GLY A 67 -27.16 20.16 -5.83
N ALA A 68 -28.40 19.89 -5.45
CA ALA A 68 -28.82 18.55 -5.05
C ALA A 68 -29.00 17.60 -6.26
N LEU A 69 -28.47 16.40 -6.11
CA LEU A 69 -28.39 15.39 -7.16
C LEU A 69 -29.31 14.20 -6.90
N ALA A 70 -29.35 13.74 -5.64
CA ALA A 70 -30.14 12.57 -5.24
C ALA A 70 -30.61 12.71 -3.79
N GLY A 71 -31.72 12.03 -3.47
CA GLY A 71 -32.35 12.06 -2.15
C GLY A 71 -33.00 10.72 -1.82
N LEU A 72 -32.76 10.21 -0.61
CA LEU A 72 -33.40 9.03 -0.04
C LEU A 72 -34.05 9.38 1.29
N GLN A 73 -35.12 8.66 1.63
CA GLN A 73 -35.81 8.79 2.90
C GLN A 73 -36.48 7.48 3.34
N ASP A 74 -36.68 7.37 4.64
CA ASP A 74 -37.70 6.52 5.27
C ASP A 74 -38.56 7.41 6.19
N PRO A 75 -39.75 7.84 5.73
CA PRO A 75 -40.63 8.70 6.51
C PRO A 75 -41.18 8.02 7.78
N ALA A 76 -41.18 6.69 7.87
CA ALA A 76 -41.71 5.99 9.03
C ALA A 76 -40.84 6.16 10.27
N VAL A 77 -39.55 6.46 10.07
CA VAL A 77 -38.56 6.66 11.14
C VAL A 77 -37.86 8.01 11.01
N ASN A 78 -38.40 8.96 10.23
CA ASN A 78 -37.82 10.30 10.01
C ASN A 78 -36.35 10.32 9.61
N PHE A 79 -35.97 9.42 8.69
CA PHE A 79 -34.61 9.29 8.18
C PHE A 79 -34.52 9.88 6.77
N GLN A 80 -33.51 10.71 6.50
CA GLN A 80 -33.28 11.26 5.17
C GLN A 80 -31.79 11.36 4.85
N ALA A 81 -31.43 11.21 3.58
CA ALA A 81 -30.10 11.44 3.06
C ALA A 81 -30.15 12.18 1.73
N LEU A 82 -29.27 13.15 1.53
CA LEU A 82 -29.14 13.92 0.29
C LEU A 82 -27.70 13.91 -0.18
N VAL A 83 -27.52 13.81 -1.50
CA VAL A 83 -26.23 14.02 -2.16
C VAL A 83 -26.29 15.29 -3.01
N ARG A 84 -25.28 16.14 -2.86
CA ARG A 84 -25.14 17.44 -3.50
C ARG A 84 -23.78 17.57 -4.16
N ARG A 85 -23.72 18.30 -5.26
CA ARG A 85 -22.48 18.82 -5.83
C ARG A 85 -22.32 20.28 -5.48
N GLU A 86 -21.22 20.59 -4.81
CA GLU A 86 -20.80 21.95 -4.47
C GLU A 86 -19.42 22.16 -5.10
N HIS A 87 -19.39 22.80 -6.27
CA HIS A 87 -18.18 22.99 -7.08
C HIS A 87 -17.45 21.67 -7.43
N ASP A 88 -16.30 21.45 -6.79
CA ASP A 88 -15.36 20.33 -6.86
C ASP A 88 -15.56 19.31 -5.73
N ILE A 89 -16.68 19.38 -5.00
CA ILE A 89 -16.99 18.47 -3.89
C ILE A 89 -18.35 17.81 -4.10
N LEU A 90 -18.43 16.51 -3.80
CA LEU A 90 -19.69 15.85 -3.48
C LEU A 90 -19.90 15.83 -1.97
N ASN A 91 -21.03 16.36 -1.53
CA ASN A 91 -21.48 16.26 -0.16
C ASN A 91 -22.57 15.20 -0.07
N LEU A 92 -22.42 14.22 0.83
CA LEU A 92 -23.55 13.43 1.32
C LEU A 92 -23.88 13.95 2.72
N SER A 93 -25.13 14.35 2.92
CA SER A 93 -25.67 14.65 4.25
C SER A 93 -26.74 13.66 4.62
N LEU A 94 -26.82 13.30 5.89
CA LEU A 94 -27.82 12.39 6.44
C LEU A 94 -28.38 12.93 7.76
N VAL A 95 -29.68 12.77 7.99
CA VAL A 95 -30.34 13.05 9.27
C VAL A 95 -31.09 11.81 9.76
N MET A 96 -31.02 11.57 11.07
CA MET A 96 -31.81 10.59 11.80
C MET A 96 -32.47 11.29 13.00
N ALA A 97 -33.79 11.23 13.04
CA ALA A 97 -34.61 11.78 14.12
C ALA A 97 -35.67 10.75 14.54
N ALA A 98 -36.13 10.79 15.79
CA ALA A 98 -37.23 9.94 16.20
C ALA A 98 -38.57 10.52 15.68
N PRO A 99 -39.53 9.69 15.24
CA PRO A 99 -40.86 10.18 14.89
C PRO A 99 -41.58 10.71 16.13
N GLN A 100 -42.23 11.88 16.01
CA GLN A 100 -42.96 12.52 17.13
C GLN A 100 -44.20 11.73 17.60
N ALA A 101 -44.65 10.75 16.83
CA ALA A 101 -45.64 9.74 17.24
C ALA A 101 -45.14 8.34 16.86
N PRO A 102 -45.16 7.34 17.76
CA PRO A 102 -44.68 6.01 17.44
C PRO A 102 -45.52 5.39 16.31
N PRO A 103 -44.91 4.94 15.21
CA PRO A 103 -45.66 4.31 14.14
C PRO A 103 -46.32 3.03 14.65
N GLU A 104 -47.61 2.84 14.36
CA GLU A 104 -48.30 1.60 14.68
C GLU A 104 -47.62 0.43 13.94
N ARG A 105 -46.94 -0.41 14.73
CA ARG A 105 -46.45 -1.77 14.42
C ARG A 105 -45.29 -1.89 13.41
N ARG A 106 -44.08 -2.00 13.95
CA ARG A 106 -43.07 -2.96 13.48
C ARG A 106 -42.47 -3.75 14.63
N ARG A 107 -42.64 -5.09 14.60
CA ARG A 107 -41.88 -6.03 15.44
C ARG A 107 -40.42 -6.01 14.97
N GLY A 108 -39.51 -5.53 15.81
CA GLY A 108 -38.05 -5.53 15.57
C GLY A 108 -37.32 -4.24 15.97
N VAL A 109 -38.03 -3.10 16.01
CA VAL A 109 -37.53 -1.80 16.53
C VAL A 109 -38.37 -1.32 17.73
N ALA A 110 -39.18 -2.21 18.30
CA ALA A 110 -40.02 -1.92 19.46
C ALA A 110 -39.17 -1.97 20.74
N ALA A 111 -38.28 -1.00 20.92
CA ALA A 111 -37.89 -0.57 22.26
C ALA A 111 -39.03 0.30 22.82
N ALA A 112 -39.32 0.20 24.11
CA ALA A 112 -40.30 1.05 24.78
C ALA A 112 -39.90 2.55 24.81
N THR A 113 -38.69 2.88 24.31
CA THR A 113 -38.08 4.20 24.30
C THR A 113 -37.65 4.56 22.88
N PRO A 114 -37.94 5.79 22.38
CA PRO A 114 -37.46 6.26 21.09
C PRO A 114 -35.92 6.20 21.00
N PRO A 115 -35.34 5.96 19.80
CA PRO A 115 -33.90 5.96 19.63
C PRO A 115 -33.29 7.35 19.92
N GLY A 116 -32.09 7.35 20.50
CA GLY A 116 -31.33 8.56 20.81
C GLY A 116 -29.93 8.54 20.19
N TRP A 117 -29.06 9.43 20.65
CA TRP A 117 -27.70 9.60 20.13
C TRP A 117 -26.86 8.32 20.15
N TRP A 118 -27.07 7.43 21.14
CA TRP A 118 -26.38 6.14 21.22
C TRP A 118 -26.74 5.23 20.04
N GLU A 119 -28.02 5.08 19.73
CA GLU A 119 -28.50 4.27 18.61
C GLU A 119 -28.05 4.87 17.28
N TYR A 120 -28.21 6.18 17.10
CA TYR A 120 -27.80 6.87 15.87
C TYR A 120 -26.30 6.75 15.61
N ALA A 121 -25.46 6.99 16.62
CA ALA A 121 -24.00 6.83 16.50
C ALA A 121 -23.59 5.38 16.19
N ARG A 122 -24.33 4.40 16.72
CA ARG A 122 -24.09 2.98 16.42
C ARG A 122 -24.45 2.64 14.98
N TRP A 123 -25.59 3.11 14.48
CA TRP A 123 -26.01 2.89 13.10
C TRP A 123 -25.08 3.59 12.11
N TRP A 124 -24.70 4.83 12.39
CA TRP A 124 -23.71 5.56 11.59
C TRP A 124 -22.39 4.79 11.51
N ARG A 125 -21.80 4.37 12.64
CA ARG A 125 -20.58 3.54 12.67
C ARG A 125 -20.72 2.22 11.90
N LYS A 126 -21.91 1.61 11.91
CA LYS A 126 -22.15 0.37 11.16
C LYS A 126 -22.02 0.63 9.66
N ILE A 127 -22.69 1.67 9.14
CA ILE A 127 -22.68 1.95 7.70
C ILE A 127 -21.37 2.60 7.22
N THR A 128 -20.57 3.16 8.13
CA THR A 128 -19.23 3.70 7.83
C THR A 128 -18.08 2.76 8.18
N ALA A 129 -18.36 1.52 8.59
CA ALA A 129 -17.33 0.55 9.00
C ALA A 129 -16.33 0.18 7.89
N GLY A 130 -16.70 0.35 6.60
CA GLY A 130 -15.80 0.21 5.45
C GLY A 130 -14.73 1.31 5.35
N GLY A 131 -14.83 2.34 6.18
CA GLY A 131 -13.88 3.46 6.27
C GLY A 131 -14.14 4.56 5.25
N LEU A 132 -13.98 5.81 5.68
CA LEU A 132 -14.14 7.02 4.86
C LEU A 132 -12.80 7.72 4.58
N GLY A 133 -11.70 6.95 4.58
CA GLY A 133 -10.34 7.48 4.54
C GLY A 133 -9.94 8.21 3.26
N ALA A 134 -10.67 8.02 2.15
CA ALA A 134 -10.42 8.76 0.91
C ALA A 134 -11.19 10.09 0.84
N LEU A 135 -12.16 10.31 1.74
CA LEU A 135 -12.93 11.55 1.80
C LEU A 135 -12.07 12.71 2.35
N LEU A 136 -12.45 13.94 2.01
CA LEU A 136 -11.83 15.14 2.58
C LEU A 136 -12.10 15.24 4.08
N GLY A 137 -13.28 14.79 4.52
CA GLY A 137 -13.65 14.72 5.93
C GLY A 137 -15.08 14.25 6.17
N GLU A 138 -15.34 13.98 7.44
CA GLU A 138 -16.60 13.57 8.03
C GLU A 138 -16.89 14.49 9.23
N ALA A 139 -18.12 14.95 9.35
CA ALA A 139 -18.59 15.69 10.49
C ALA A 139 -19.94 15.14 10.95
N THR A 140 -20.00 14.66 12.20
CA THR A 140 -21.25 14.24 12.83
C THR A 140 -21.69 15.27 13.86
N VAL A 141 -22.96 15.63 13.85
CA VAL A 141 -23.59 16.62 14.71
C VAL A 141 -24.68 15.92 15.51
N PHE A 142 -24.47 15.88 16.82
CA PHE A 142 -25.42 15.41 17.81
C PHE A 142 -26.23 16.61 18.28
N GLN A 143 -27.47 16.74 17.82
CA GLN A 143 -28.29 17.91 18.13
C GLN A 143 -29.46 17.54 19.02
N ALA A 144 -29.85 18.44 19.91
CA ALA A 144 -31.01 18.26 20.76
C ALA A 144 -31.64 19.57 21.20
N LYS A 145 -32.93 19.50 21.53
CA LYS A 145 -33.65 20.60 22.16
C LYS A 145 -33.60 20.43 23.67
N SER A 146 -33.24 21.48 24.41
CA SER A 146 -33.13 21.41 25.87
C SER A 146 -33.52 22.71 26.54
N VAL A 147 -34.38 22.60 27.56
CA VAL A 147 -34.81 23.72 28.43
C VAL A 147 -33.69 24.19 29.35
N ASP A 148 -32.74 23.31 29.69
CA ASP A 148 -31.58 23.63 30.53
C ASP A 148 -30.43 24.28 29.72
N GLY A 149 -30.59 24.38 28.38
CA GLY A 149 -29.64 25.02 27.48
C GLY A 149 -28.19 24.53 27.71
N PRO A 150 -27.21 25.44 27.90
CA PRO A 150 -25.81 25.06 28.17
C PRO A 150 -25.55 24.26 29.45
N ARG A 151 -26.52 24.18 30.37
CA ARG A 151 -26.39 23.41 31.62
C ARG A 151 -26.80 21.94 31.47
N THR A 152 -27.26 21.54 30.28
CA THR A 152 -27.62 20.16 29.95
C THR A 152 -26.41 19.23 30.08
N ASP A 153 -26.59 18.06 30.69
CA ASP A 153 -25.53 17.05 30.77
C ASP A 153 -25.42 16.27 29.45
N VAL A 154 -24.81 16.91 28.46
CA VAL A 154 -24.56 16.31 27.14
C VAL A 154 -23.56 15.17 27.19
N ALA A 155 -22.70 15.12 28.22
CA ALA A 155 -21.69 14.09 28.40
C ALA A 155 -22.33 12.73 28.67
N ALA A 156 -23.34 12.71 29.55
CA ALA A 156 -24.06 11.50 29.92
C ALA A 156 -24.85 10.89 28.75
N ALA A 157 -25.30 11.72 27.81
CA ALA A 157 -26.11 11.29 26.66
C ALA A 157 -25.29 10.89 25.43
N LEU A 158 -24.05 11.36 25.31
CA LEU A 158 -23.20 11.10 24.15
C LEU A 158 -22.35 9.84 24.36
N PRO A 159 -22.31 8.90 23.40
CA PRO A 159 -21.38 7.76 23.48
C PRO A 159 -19.93 8.25 23.41
N ALA A 160 -19.17 7.99 24.47
CA ALA A 160 -17.75 8.30 24.54
C ALA A 160 -16.95 7.47 23.51
N GLN A 161 -15.94 8.09 22.91
CA GLN A 161 -14.97 7.44 22.04
C GLN A 161 -13.54 7.70 22.55
N ASP A 162 -12.64 6.77 22.27
CA ASP A 162 -11.24 6.82 22.74
C ASP A 162 -10.48 8.06 22.25
N ASP A 163 -10.95 8.69 21.18
CA ASP A 163 -10.34 9.86 20.58
C ASP A 163 -11.05 11.17 20.88
N ASP A 164 -12.02 11.18 21.80
CA ASP A 164 -12.66 12.40 22.30
C ASP A 164 -11.66 13.25 23.09
N ALA A 165 -11.79 14.57 22.97
CA ALA A 165 -10.89 15.47 23.67
C ALA A 165 -11.20 15.51 25.16
N THR A 166 -10.18 15.48 26.01
CA THR A 166 -10.37 15.66 27.46
C THR A 166 -11.11 16.97 27.74
N ASP A 167 -12.09 16.90 28.66
CA ASP A 167 -12.91 18.01 29.13
C ASP A 167 -13.61 18.83 28.02
N TRP A 168 -13.91 18.23 26.87
CA TRP A 168 -14.59 18.93 25.76
C TRP A 168 -15.89 19.61 26.20
N GLN A 169 -16.59 19.03 27.17
CA GLN A 169 -17.86 19.52 27.73
C GLN A 169 -17.73 20.92 28.37
N THR A 170 -16.54 21.25 28.88
CA THR A 170 -16.25 22.54 29.52
C THR A 170 -15.88 23.62 28.51
N ARG A 171 -15.63 23.24 27.24
CA ARG A 171 -15.14 24.12 26.17
C ARG A 171 -16.24 24.48 25.16
N GLY A 172 -17.47 24.63 25.65
CA GLY A 172 -18.60 25.10 24.86
C GLY A 172 -18.42 26.53 24.39
N THR A 173 -18.95 26.83 23.22
CA THR A 173 -19.02 28.17 22.62
C THR A 173 -20.41 28.38 22.02
N THR A 174 -20.63 29.52 21.39
CA THR A 174 -21.83 29.80 20.61
C THR A 174 -21.47 29.86 19.13
N VAL A 175 -22.20 29.14 18.27
CA VAL A 175 -22.05 29.19 16.81
C VAL A 175 -23.43 29.26 16.18
N GLY A 176 -23.64 30.23 15.28
CA GLY A 176 -24.94 30.41 14.63
C GLY A 176 -26.08 30.74 15.59
N GLY A 177 -25.77 31.25 16.78
CA GLY A 177 -26.74 31.52 17.85
C GLY A 177 -27.00 30.33 18.80
N PHE A 178 -26.38 29.18 18.58
CA PHE A 178 -26.63 27.96 19.36
C PHE A 178 -25.45 27.60 20.27
N PRO A 179 -25.71 27.10 21.51
CA PRO A 179 -24.70 26.41 22.31
C PRO A 179 -24.09 25.23 21.53
N PHE A 180 -22.76 25.24 21.42
CA PHE A 180 -22.02 24.40 20.49
C PHE A 180 -20.73 23.86 21.14
N TRP A 181 -20.46 22.57 20.95
CA TRP A 181 -19.24 21.91 21.42
C TRP A 181 -18.60 21.10 20.29
N GLU A 182 -17.28 21.21 20.17
CA GLU A 182 -16.48 20.26 19.40
C GLU A 182 -15.94 19.18 20.35
N VAL A 183 -16.40 17.95 20.16
CA VAL A 183 -16.06 16.79 20.99
C VAL A 183 -14.66 16.28 20.64
N THR A 184 -14.35 16.24 19.34
CA THR A 184 -13.04 15.81 18.84
C THR A 184 -11.94 16.83 19.17
N PRO A 185 -10.70 16.39 19.42
CA PRO A 185 -9.57 17.30 19.56
C PRO A 185 -9.40 18.17 18.33
N GLY A 186 -9.04 19.44 18.54
CA GLY A 186 -8.66 20.32 17.44
C GLY A 186 -7.43 19.78 16.69
N GLY A 187 -7.25 20.23 15.45
CA GLY A 187 -6.17 19.76 14.58
C GLY A 187 -6.69 19.40 13.19
N ASP A 188 -5.95 18.56 12.48
CA ASP A 188 -6.20 18.21 11.07
C ASP A 188 -6.96 16.89 10.86
N ARG A 189 -7.58 16.37 11.92
CA ARG A 189 -8.38 15.13 11.89
C ARG A 189 -9.48 15.19 10.84
N ALA A 190 -9.62 14.11 10.07
CA ALA A 190 -10.64 14.00 9.02
C ALA A 190 -12.06 13.84 9.60
N VAL A 191 -12.18 13.17 10.75
CA VAL A 191 -13.45 12.92 11.45
C VAL A 191 -13.62 13.94 12.56
N ARG A 192 -14.77 14.61 12.60
CA ARG A 192 -15.16 15.59 13.62
C ARG A 192 -16.51 15.26 14.21
N ARG A 193 -16.65 15.47 15.51
CA ARG A 193 -17.89 15.25 16.26
C ARG A 193 -18.29 16.51 16.99
N PHE A 194 -19.56 16.89 16.87
CA PHE A 194 -20.10 18.12 17.46
C PHE A 194 -21.35 17.84 18.25
N VAL A 195 -21.58 18.65 19.29
CA VAL A 195 -22.86 18.72 19.99
C VAL A 195 -23.45 20.11 19.80
N VAL A 196 -24.73 20.20 19.47
CA VAL A 196 -25.45 21.47 19.31
C VAL A 196 -26.75 21.40 20.08
N LEU A 197 -27.01 22.39 20.92
CA LEU A 197 -28.28 22.50 21.64
C LEU A 197 -29.06 23.71 21.15
N ALA A 198 -30.38 23.63 21.24
CA ALA A 198 -31.27 24.76 21.03
C ALA A 198 -32.38 24.77 22.08
N ASP A 199 -33.02 25.92 22.26
CA ASP A 199 -34.27 25.97 23.02
C ASP A 199 -35.37 25.21 22.24
N PRO A 200 -36.37 24.60 22.92
CA PRO A 200 -37.45 23.85 22.24
C PRO A 200 -38.23 24.65 21.19
N GLU A 201 -38.28 25.98 21.32
CA GLU A 201 -38.95 26.86 20.36
C GLU A 201 -38.15 27.10 19.07
N GLN A 202 -36.86 26.73 19.06
CA GLN A 202 -35.91 27.02 17.96
C GLN A 202 -35.64 25.81 17.05
N ASP A 203 -36.57 24.84 17.00
CA ASP A 203 -36.40 23.60 16.22
C ASP A 203 -36.14 23.88 14.72
N ALA A 204 -36.95 24.75 14.12
CA ALA A 204 -36.84 25.08 12.70
C ALA A 204 -35.52 25.80 12.38
N GLU A 205 -35.08 26.72 13.24
CA GLU A 205 -33.80 27.42 13.10
C GLU A 205 -32.61 26.48 13.27
N LEU A 206 -32.66 25.57 14.26
CA LEU A 206 -31.62 24.56 14.47
C LEU A 206 -31.51 23.64 13.26
N SER A 207 -32.63 23.12 12.78
CA SER A 207 -32.67 22.27 11.58
C SER A 207 -32.19 23.05 10.35
N GLY A 208 -32.58 24.32 10.18
CA GLY A 208 -32.08 25.18 9.11
C GLY A 208 -30.57 25.41 9.15
N PHE A 209 -29.99 25.46 10.34
CA PHE A 209 -28.57 25.66 10.57
C PHE A 209 -27.73 24.40 10.32
N THR A 210 -28.20 23.21 10.72
CA THR A 210 -27.44 21.95 10.67
C THR A 210 -27.84 21.02 9.53
N TRP A 211 -29.09 21.05 9.08
CA TRP A 211 -29.66 20.06 8.15
C TRP A 211 -30.33 20.68 6.93
N SER A 212 -31.49 21.32 7.11
CA SER A 212 -32.30 21.90 6.04
C SER A 212 -33.33 22.89 6.59
N ALA A 213 -33.49 24.03 5.92
CA ALA A 213 -34.58 24.99 6.14
C ALA A 213 -35.82 24.67 5.27
N GLY A 214 -36.06 23.38 5.00
CA GLY A 214 -37.12 22.91 4.10
C GLY A 214 -36.74 22.86 2.61
N GLY A 215 -35.47 23.14 2.28
CA GLY A 215 -34.93 23.07 0.92
C GLY A 215 -33.87 21.98 0.74
N VAL A 216 -33.25 21.96 -0.44
CA VAL A 216 -32.18 21.00 -0.78
C VAL A 216 -30.78 21.60 -0.75
N ALA A 217 -30.64 22.87 -0.42
CA ALA A 217 -29.35 23.53 -0.30
C ALA A 217 -28.51 22.93 0.84
N LEU A 218 -27.19 23.01 0.74
CA LEU A 218 -26.30 22.70 1.85
C LEU A 218 -26.52 23.75 2.97
N PRO A 219 -26.82 23.33 4.21
CA PRO A 219 -27.04 24.25 5.34
C PRO A 219 -25.77 25.05 5.71
N PRO A 220 -25.90 26.18 6.42
CA PRO A 220 -24.76 27.03 6.80
C PRO A 220 -23.64 26.27 7.50
N LEU A 221 -23.96 25.42 8.48
CA LEU A 221 -22.96 24.59 9.17
C LEU A 221 -22.32 23.58 8.22
N GLY A 222 -23.11 22.92 7.35
CA GLY A 222 -22.59 21.98 6.36
C GLY A 222 -21.61 22.64 5.37
N ARG A 223 -21.92 23.85 4.90
CA ARG A 223 -21.05 24.63 4.00
C ARG A 223 -19.76 25.06 4.70
N TYR A 224 -19.86 25.52 5.94
CA TYR A 224 -18.70 25.81 6.76
C TYR A 224 -17.78 24.59 6.92
N LEU A 225 -18.36 23.44 7.31
CA LEU A 225 -17.63 22.21 7.55
C LEU A 225 -16.97 21.65 6.29
N MET A 226 -17.57 21.86 5.11
CA MET A 226 -16.98 21.52 3.82
C MET A 226 -15.65 22.25 3.59
N HIS A 227 -15.62 23.56 3.82
CA HIS A 227 -14.40 24.34 3.68
C HIS A 227 -13.39 24.04 4.79
N ALA A 228 -13.87 23.78 6.02
CA ALA A 228 -13.02 23.32 7.11
C ALA A 228 -12.37 21.94 6.81
N ALA A 229 -13.07 21.05 6.11
CA ALA A 229 -12.55 19.76 5.66
C ALA A 229 -11.46 19.94 4.58
N LYS A 230 -11.65 20.86 3.63
CA LYS A 230 -10.62 21.25 2.64
C LYS A 230 -9.35 21.75 3.33
N LEU A 231 -9.47 22.66 4.29
CA LEU A 231 -8.33 23.16 5.08
C LEU A 231 -7.56 22.01 5.75
N ARG A 232 -8.28 21.10 6.41
CA ARG A 232 -7.66 19.95 7.09
C ARG A 232 -6.99 18.99 6.14
N TYR A 233 -7.61 18.75 4.99
CA TYR A 233 -7.00 17.95 3.92
C TYR A 233 -5.66 18.54 3.47
N GLN A 234 -5.57 19.86 3.27
CA GLN A 234 -4.30 20.51 2.92
C GLN A 234 -3.24 20.33 4.01
N SER A 235 -3.61 20.43 5.30
CA SER A 235 -2.71 20.14 6.41
C SER A 235 -2.17 18.70 6.36
N ARG A 236 -3.05 17.70 6.12
CA ARG A 236 -2.66 16.29 6.04
C ARG A 236 -1.78 15.98 4.83
N VAL A 237 -2.10 16.56 3.66
CA VAL A 237 -1.30 16.40 2.43
C VAL A 237 0.10 16.98 2.60
N ARG A 238 0.23 18.16 3.24
CA ARG A 238 1.53 18.74 3.58
C ARG A 238 2.29 17.87 4.59
N GLY A 239 1.56 17.29 5.54
CA GLY A 239 2.10 16.37 6.55
C GLY A 239 3.15 17.02 7.45
N ASP A 240 4.18 16.27 7.81
CA ASP A 240 5.29 16.75 8.64
C ASP A 240 6.29 17.65 7.88
N GLY A 241 6.20 17.70 6.54
CA GLY A 241 7.14 18.43 5.68
C GLY A 241 8.37 17.60 5.26
N GLY A 242 8.44 16.31 5.60
CA GLY A 242 9.57 15.43 5.26
C GLY A 242 9.82 15.30 3.76
N GLY A 243 8.76 15.35 2.94
CA GLY A 243 8.88 15.38 1.47
C GLY A 243 9.62 16.63 0.98
N LEU A 244 9.25 17.80 1.49
CA LEU A 244 9.86 19.09 1.14
C LEU A 244 11.30 19.17 1.64
N ALA A 245 11.56 18.66 2.85
CA ALA A 245 12.91 18.57 3.41
C ALA A 245 13.84 17.72 2.53
N ARG A 246 13.36 16.61 1.96
CA ARG A 246 14.12 15.79 1.01
C ARG A 246 14.43 16.53 -0.30
N VAL A 247 13.47 17.24 -0.88
CA VAL A 247 13.70 18.06 -2.07
C VAL A 247 14.77 19.12 -1.79
N ARG A 248 14.66 19.81 -0.66
CA ARG A 248 15.65 20.81 -0.23
C ARG A 248 17.05 20.21 -0.04
N GLN A 249 17.15 19.08 0.65
CA GLN A 249 18.43 18.40 0.93
C GLN A 249 19.10 17.91 -0.36
N ARG A 250 18.34 17.33 -1.30
CA ARG A 250 18.89 16.90 -2.60
C ARG A 250 19.43 18.07 -3.41
N ALA A 251 18.64 19.15 -3.52
CA ALA A 251 19.07 20.35 -4.22
C ALA A 251 20.31 21.00 -3.57
N GLY A 252 20.33 21.10 -2.24
CA GLY A 252 21.48 21.61 -1.49
C GLY A 252 22.74 20.76 -1.69
N ALA A 253 22.64 19.44 -1.58
CA ALA A 253 23.78 18.53 -1.78
C ALA A 253 24.33 18.59 -3.21
N GLY A 254 23.45 18.65 -4.21
CA GLY A 254 23.86 18.83 -5.61
C GLY A 254 24.60 20.15 -5.83
N LEU A 255 24.12 21.22 -5.19
CA LEU A 255 24.70 22.55 -5.29
C LEU A 255 26.06 22.65 -4.59
N ASP A 256 26.18 22.12 -3.37
CA ASP A 256 27.45 22.09 -2.64
C ASP A 256 28.51 21.31 -3.41
N ARG A 257 28.12 20.17 -4.02
CA ARG A 257 29.01 19.40 -4.90
C ARG A 257 29.47 20.20 -6.12
N LEU A 258 28.55 20.89 -6.80
CA LEU A 258 28.91 21.73 -7.95
C LEU A 258 29.92 22.81 -7.54
N VAL A 259 29.67 23.51 -6.43
CA VAL A 259 30.57 24.55 -5.92
C VAL A 259 31.95 23.98 -5.58
N THR A 260 32.03 22.79 -4.96
CA THR A 260 33.32 22.14 -4.68
C THR A 260 34.10 21.85 -5.97
N LEU A 261 33.44 21.33 -7.00
CA LEU A 261 34.08 20.98 -8.27
C LEU A 261 34.57 22.20 -9.05
N LEU A 262 33.93 23.37 -8.90
CA LEU A 262 34.39 24.61 -9.55
C LEU A 262 35.74 25.10 -9.04
N GLY A 263 36.20 24.62 -7.88
CA GLY A 263 37.53 24.91 -7.35
C GLY A 263 38.65 24.12 -8.04
N ASP A 264 38.34 23.12 -8.86
CA ASP A 264 39.31 22.24 -9.53
C ASP A 264 39.28 22.42 -11.07
N PRO A 265 40.33 23.02 -11.67
CA PRO A 265 40.43 23.18 -13.12
C PRO A 265 40.44 21.86 -13.92
N ALA A 266 40.82 20.74 -13.29
CA ALA A 266 40.87 19.43 -13.96
C ALA A 266 39.51 18.72 -14.02
N ALA A 267 38.51 19.18 -13.25
CA ALA A 267 37.22 18.50 -13.05
C ALA A 267 36.13 18.86 -14.09
N ALA A 268 36.50 19.34 -15.28
CA ALA A 268 35.54 19.93 -16.24
C ALA A 268 34.36 18.99 -16.64
N ALA A 269 34.62 17.69 -16.80
CA ALA A 269 33.57 16.71 -17.11
C ALA A 269 32.62 16.47 -15.93
N GLU A 270 33.14 16.49 -14.71
CA GLU A 270 32.38 16.30 -13.47
C GLU A 270 31.54 17.53 -13.15
N VAL A 271 32.07 18.73 -13.42
CA VAL A 271 31.32 20.00 -13.35
C VAL A 271 30.10 19.95 -14.28
N ALA A 272 30.25 19.44 -15.51
CA ALA A 272 29.13 19.32 -16.45
C ALA A 272 28.01 18.38 -15.93
N GLY A 273 28.38 17.24 -15.33
CA GLY A 273 27.43 16.31 -14.71
C GLY A 273 26.74 16.90 -13.46
N ALA A 274 27.50 17.53 -12.58
CA ALA A 274 26.96 18.23 -11.41
C ALA A 274 26.00 19.36 -11.81
N ARG A 275 26.32 20.13 -12.86
CA ARG A 275 25.46 21.18 -13.42
C ARG A 275 24.11 20.64 -13.91
N ALA A 276 24.11 19.51 -14.62
CA ALA A 276 22.89 18.86 -15.09
C ALA A 276 21.99 18.44 -13.91
N THR A 277 22.58 17.97 -12.82
CA THR A 277 21.84 17.59 -11.61
C THR A 277 21.25 18.78 -10.89
N VAL A 278 22.03 19.83 -10.67
CA VAL A 278 21.52 21.07 -10.06
C VAL A 278 20.37 21.65 -10.90
N THR A 279 20.44 21.53 -12.23
CA THR A 279 19.36 21.95 -13.13
C THR A 279 18.08 21.12 -12.94
N ALA A 280 18.17 19.79 -12.86
CA ALA A 280 17.02 18.92 -12.61
C ALA A 280 16.41 19.13 -11.20
N GLU A 281 17.24 19.33 -10.19
CA GLU A 281 16.78 19.64 -8.83
C GLU A 281 16.14 21.02 -8.76
N THR A 282 16.60 21.99 -9.54
CA THR A 282 15.98 23.32 -9.66
C THR A 282 14.57 23.22 -10.26
N ALA A 283 14.36 22.36 -11.27
CA ALA A 283 13.03 22.09 -11.80
C ALA A 283 12.12 21.42 -10.74
N SER A 284 12.67 20.51 -9.93
CA SER A 284 11.95 19.89 -8.81
C SER A 284 11.55 20.90 -7.74
N LEU A 285 12.44 21.84 -7.41
CA LEU A 285 12.14 22.96 -6.49
C LEU A 285 11.01 23.84 -7.03
N LEU A 286 11.02 24.19 -8.32
CA LEU A 286 9.95 24.98 -8.94
C LEU A 286 8.59 24.26 -8.87
N GLY A 287 8.55 22.95 -9.11
CA GLY A 287 7.33 22.15 -8.97
C GLY A 287 6.80 22.13 -7.52
N ALA A 288 7.68 21.98 -6.54
CA ALA A 288 7.31 22.04 -5.13
C ALA A 288 6.81 23.43 -4.71
N LEU A 289 7.47 24.50 -5.17
CA LEU A 289 7.06 25.88 -4.93
C LEU A 289 5.66 26.18 -5.51
N GLN A 290 5.38 25.73 -6.73
CA GLN A 290 4.06 25.88 -7.35
C GLN A 290 2.97 25.15 -6.55
N ALA A 291 3.27 23.94 -6.07
CA ALA A 291 2.34 23.19 -5.22
C ALA A 291 2.10 23.89 -3.88
N LEU A 292 3.14 24.40 -3.22
CA LEU A 292 3.02 25.19 -1.99
C LEU A 292 2.17 26.45 -2.19
N GLN A 293 2.36 27.16 -3.30
CA GLN A 293 1.55 28.33 -3.63
C GLN A 293 0.07 27.96 -3.85
N THR A 294 -0.19 26.86 -4.57
CA THR A 294 -1.56 26.35 -4.80
C THR A 294 -2.23 25.96 -3.48
N MET A 295 -1.50 25.25 -2.60
CA MET A 295 -1.99 24.89 -1.27
C MET A 295 -2.26 26.13 -0.42
N ARG A 296 -1.36 27.12 -0.41
CA ARG A 296 -1.51 28.37 0.34
C ARG A 296 -2.76 29.13 -0.07
N GLN A 297 -2.98 29.27 -1.38
CA GLN A 297 -4.17 29.92 -1.92
C GLN A 297 -5.44 29.15 -1.56
N THR A 298 -5.41 27.81 -1.63
CA THR A 298 -6.55 26.97 -1.23
C THR A 298 -6.91 27.16 0.25
N VAL A 299 -5.92 27.30 1.13
CA VAL A 299 -6.10 27.57 2.56
C VAL A 299 -6.75 28.94 2.80
N GLU A 300 -6.35 29.97 2.06
CA GLU A 300 -6.96 31.31 2.15
C GLU A 300 -8.41 31.30 1.68
N ILE A 301 -8.66 30.74 0.50
CA ILE A 301 -10.01 30.61 -0.05
C ILE A 301 -10.91 29.81 0.90
N ALA A 302 -10.40 28.72 1.49
CA ALA A 302 -11.16 27.94 2.46
C ALA A 302 -11.50 28.76 3.71
N ARG A 303 -10.56 29.56 4.23
CA ARG A 303 -10.80 30.44 5.38
C ARG A 303 -11.85 31.52 5.07
N ASP A 304 -11.74 32.18 3.92
CA ASP A 304 -12.66 33.23 3.52
C ASP A 304 -14.06 32.67 3.28
N ASN A 305 -14.16 31.50 2.65
CA ASN A 305 -15.44 30.82 2.44
C ASN A 305 -16.05 30.31 3.76
N MET A 306 -15.23 29.89 4.74
CA MET A 306 -15.74 29.60 6.09
C MET A 306 -16.36 30.85 6.73
N ALA A 307 -15.71 32.01 6.60
CA ALA A 307 -16.22 33.29 7.14
C ALA A 307 -17.46 33.81 6.39
N ALA A 308 -17.59 33.49 5.11
CA ALA A 308 -18.80 33.75 4.34
C ALA A 308 -19.96 32.82 4.71
N ALA A 309 -19.65 31.58 5.13
CA ALA A 309 -20.65 30.58 5.51
C ALA A 309 -21.20 30.82 6.93
N LEU A 310 -20.34 31.22 7.88
CA LEU A 310 -20.71 31.50 9.27
C LEU A 310 -20.01 32.75 9.81
N PRO A 311 -20.72 33.59 10.59
CA PRO A 311 -20.15 34.80 11.17
C PRO A 311 -19.07 34.49 12.23
N ASP A 312 -19.30 33.47 13.05
CA ASP A 312 -18.40 33.07 14.13
C ASP A 312 -17.64 31.79 13.74
N LEU A 313 -16.35 31.94 13.44
CA LEU A 313 -15.47 30.81 13.12
C LEU A 313 -15.11 30.03 14.39
N LEU A 314 -15.07 28.69 14.29
CA LEU A 314 -14.55 27.86 15.37
C LEU A 314 -13.08 28.18 15.66
N PRO A 315 -12.69 28.38 16.94
CA PRO A 315 -11.31 28.68 17.30
C PRO A 315 -10.30 27.61 16.85
N SER A 316 -10.71 26.34 16.77
CA SER A 316 -9.89 25.24 16.26
C SER A 316 -9.54 25.44 14.78
N ASP A 317 -10.49 25.93 13.97
CA ASP A 317 -10.35 26.12 12.53
C ASP A 317 -9.54 27.37 12.20
N VAL A 318 -9.75 28.46 12.96
CA VAL A 318 -8.93 29.68 12.86
C VAL A 318 -7.47 29.37 13.16
N ARG A 319 -7.18 28.72 14.30
CA ARG A 319 -5.81 28.34 14.67
C ARG A 319 -5.16 27.44 13.63
N LEU A 320 -5.91 26.46 13.11
CA LEU A 320 -5.38 25.57 12.08
C LEU A 320 -5.05 26.33 10.79
N ALA A 321 -5.94 27.21 10.33
CA ALA A 321 -5.71 28.02 9.14
C ALA A 321 -4.44 28.88 9.27
N GLU A 322 -4.26 29.54 10.42
CA GLU A 322 -3.07 30.35 10.70
C GLU A 322 -1.79 29.52 10.75
N VAL A 323 -1.80 28.37 11.42
CA VAL A 323 -0.64 27.48 11.54
C VAL A 323 -0.24 26.90 10.18
N VAL A 324 -1.22 26.42 9.40
CA VAL A 324 -0.96 25.85 8.08
C VAL A 324 -0.46 26.92 7.13
N ALA A 325 -1.09 28.10 7.10
CA ALA A 325 -0.65 29.24 6.31
C ALA A 325 0.82 29.59 6.59
N ARG A 326 1.15 29.78 7.87
CA ARG A 326 2.53 30.10 8.30
C ARG A 326 3.52 29.03 7.88
N ARG A 327 3.20 27.75 8.09
CA ARG A 327 4.08 26.63 7.70
C ARG A 327 4.31 26.57 6.19
N LEU A 328 3.27 26.82 5.39
CA LEU A 328 3.41 26.85 3.92
C LEU A 328 4.29 28.03 3.46
N ASP A 329 4.15 29.19 4.10
CA ASP A 329 5.01 30.36 3.84
C ASP A 329 6.47 30.09 4.25
N ASP A 330 6.70 29.46 5.39
CA ASP A 330 8.03 29.05 5.86
C ASP A 330 8.67 28.02 4.90
N ASP A 331 7.92 26.99 4.52
CA ASP A 331 8.37 25.94 3.58
C ASP A 331 8.73 26.57 2.22
N ARG A 332 7.89 27.50 1.73
CA ARG A 332 8.15 28.22 0.48
C ARG A 332 9.45 29.02 0.59
N PHE A 333 9.60 29.82 1.64
CA PHE A 333 10.79 30.64 1.86
C PHE A 333 12.08 29.80 1.86
N LEU A 334 12.06 28.66 2.55
CA LEU A 334 13.21 27.75 2.63
C LEU A 334 13.57 27.13 1.27
N LEU A 335 12.59 26.82 0.43
CA LEU A 335 12.84 26.31 -0.92
C LEU A 335 13.30 27.41 -1.88
N GLU A 336 12.76 28.63 -1.77
CA GLU A 336 13.18 29.79 -2.55
C GLU A 336 14.65 30.12 -2.32
N GLN A 337 15.13 30.07 -1.08
CA GLN A 337 16.55 30.29 -0.77
C GLN A 337 17.47 29.32 -1.51
N VAL A 338 17.10 28.02 -1.56
CA VAL A 338 17.92 27.02 -2.26
C VAL A 338 17.81 27.19 -3.77
N ARG A 339 16.61 27.50 -4.30
CA ARG A 339 16.39 27.79 -5.72
C ARG A 339 17.22 28.99 -6.17
N ASP A 340 17.23 30.08 -5.40
CA ASP A 340 17.93 31.31 -5.76
C ASP A 340 19.44 31.08 -5.76
N ARG A 341 19.96 30.38 -4.74
CA ARG A 341 21.38 29.99 -4.69
C ARG A 341 21.76 29.09 -5.88
N ALA A 342 20.90 28.13 -6.24
CA ALA A 342 21.13 27.26 -7.39
C ALA A 342 21.11 28.03 -8.72
N THR A 343 20.14 28.93 -8.89
CA THR A 343 19.97 29.75 -10.08
C THR A 343 21.17 30.68 -10.31
N GLU A 344 21.62 31.37 -9.26
CA GLU A 344 22.81 32.23 -9.34
C GLU A 344 24.08 31.44 -9.63
N THR A 345 24.24 30.26 -9.01
CA THR A 345 25.40 29.40 -9.27
C THR A 345 25.41 28.91 -10.71
N LEU A 346 24.27 28.46 -11.25
CA LEU A 346 24.17 28.03 -12.64
C LEU A 346 24.49 29.14 -13.64
N LYS A 347 24.15 30.40 -13.34
CA LYS A 347 24.55 31.57 -14.16
C LYS A 347 26.07 31.73 -14.20
N ILE A 348 26.75 31.59 -13.05
CA ILE A 348 28.22 31.69 -12.96
C ILE A 348 28.90 30.57 -13.78
N VAL A 349 28.43 29.33 -13.65
CA VAL A 349 28.99 28.15 -14.36
C VAL A 349 28.73 28.17 -15.87
N SER A 350 27.85 29.06 -16.34
CA SER A 350 27.59 29.23 -17.77
C SER A 350 28.66 30.08 -18.47
N VAL A 351 29.57 30.72 -17.74
CA VAL A 351 30.75 31.41 -18.28
C VAL A 351 31.85 30.36 -18.60
N PRO A 352 32.52 30.38 -19.77
CA PRO A 352 33.49 29.35 -20.13
C PRO A 352 34.64 29.31 -19.11
N VAL A 353 34.90 28.13 -18.54
CA VAL A 353 36.12 27.88 -17.75
C VAL A 353 37.32 28.01 -18.69
N PRO A 354 38.31 28.89 -18.42
CA PRO A 354 39.50 29.01 -19.26
C PRO A 354 40.29 27.69 -19.22
N PRO A 355 40.93 27.29 -20.33
CA PRO A 355 41.66 26.03 -20.39
C PRO A 355 42.81 26.03 -19.35
N PRO A 356 43.09 24.89 -18.70
CA PRO A 356 44.13 24.81 -17.67
C PRO A 356 45.52 25.06 -18.27
N ASP A 357 46.35 25.76 -17.50
CA ASP A 357 47.74 26.07 -17.82
C ASP A 357 48.59 24.77 -17.82
N PRO A 358 49.26 24.41 -18.92
CA PRO A 358 50.01 23.17 -19.06
C PRO A 358 51.26 23.08 -18.18
N SER A 359 51.58 24.11 -17.38
CA SER A 359 52.81 24.17 -16.59
C SER A 359 52.72 23.61 -15.15
N ALA A 360 51.55 23.19 -14.67
CA ALA A 360 51.36 22.77 -13.28
C ALA A 360 51.18 21.25 -13.10
N VAL A 361 52.18 20.43 -13.47
CA VAL A 361 52.24 19.02 -13.04
C VAL A 361 53.66 18.65 -12.59
N THR A 362 53.96 18.91 -11.32
CA THR A 362 54.97 18.17 -10.54
C THR A 362 54.57 18.19 -9.08
N GLY A 363 54.09 17.06 -8.56
CA GLY A 363 53.76 16.91 -7.15
C GLY A 363 53.22 15.52 -6.85
N THR A 364 54.11 14.64 -6.40
CA THR A 364 53.81 13.33 -5.83
C THR A 364 52.86 13.44 -4.63
N ALA A 365 51.75 12.69 -4.63
CA ALA A 365 50.90 12.53 -3.45
C ALA A 365 50.37 11.08 -3.32
N VAL A 366 50.40 10.62 -2.08
CA VAL A 366 50.02 9.33 -1.48
C VAL A 366 48.62 8.85 -1.91
N PRO A 367 48.37 7.54 -2.08
CA PRO A 367 47.05 7.04 -2.49
C PRO A 367 46.03 7.15 -1.33
N PRO A 368 44.88 7.83 -1.52
CA PRO A 368 43.75 7.71 -0.63
C PRO A 368 42.87 6.51 -1.03
N GLU A 369 42.32 5.84 -0.01
CA GLU A 369 41.36 4.75 -0.16
C GLU A 369 40.11 5.15 -0.97
N PRO A 370 39.48 4.20 -1.70
CA PRO A 370 38.37 4.51 -2.58
C PRO A 370 37.08 4.75 -1.79
N VAL A 371 36.75 6.03 -1.54
CA VAL A 371 35.39 6.47 -1.23
C VAL A 371 34.68 6.83 -2.54
N ARG A 372 33.69 6.03 -2.95
CA ARG A 372 32.94 6.20 -4.20
C ARG A 372 31.92 7.35 -4.10
N ALA A 373 32.16 8.44 -4.82
CA ALA A 373 31.18 9.49 -5.11
C ALA A 373 30.08 8.99 -6.08
N ARG A 374 28.81 9.42 -5.92
CA ARG A 374 27.71 9.07 -6.84
C ARG A 374 27.30 10.28 -7.68
N ASP A 375 27.55 10.20 -8.98
CA ASP A 375 27.39 11.21 -10.04
C ASP A 375 25.98 11.68 -10.36
N GLY A 376 25.93 12.93 -10.82
CA GLY A 376 24.78 13.60 -11.40
C GLY A 376 24.30 13.09 -12.76
N ARG A 377 23.96 11.80 -12.84
CA ARG A 377 23.52 11.15 -14.08
C ARG A 377 22.01 11.26 -14.27
N VAL A 378 21.54 11.27 -15.53
CA VAL A 378 20.16 10.83 -15.84
C VAL A 378 20.09 9.36 -15.45
N GLU A 379 19.65 9.11 -14.23
CA GLU A 379 19.64 7.76 -13.67
C GLU A 379 18.52 6.96 -14.34
N GLN A 380 18.94 5.96 -15.12
CA GLN A 380 18.06 4.92 -15.62
C GLN A 380 17.62 4.09 -14.41
N ARG A 381 16.33 4.13 -14.10
CA ARG A 381 15.74 3.35 -13.03
C ARG A 381 14.80 2.32 -13.64
N LEU A 382 14.52 1.26 -12.89
CA LEU A 382 13.48 0.31 -13.23
C LEU A 382 12.22 0.66 -12.45
N GLY A 383 11.07 0.63 -13.10
CA GLY A 383 9.77 0.71 -12.45
C GLY A 383 8.86 -0.42 -12.88
N PHE A 384 7.87 -0.71 -12.06
CA PHE A 384 6.85 -1.70 -12.38
C PHE A 384 5.47 -1.25 -11.90
N GLY A 385 4.44 -1.72 -12.60
CA GLY A 385 3.04 -1.57 -12.23
C GLY A 385 2.42 -2.94 -11.97
N VAL A 386 1.61 -3.08 -10.92
CA VAL A 386 0.85 -4.30 -10.63
C VAL A 386 -0.63 -4.02 -10.52
N ASP A 387 -1.45 -4.97 -10.94
CA ASP A 387 -2.91 -4.91 -10.90
C ASP A 387 -3.49 -6.30 -10.63
N VAL A 388 -4.46 -6.39 -9.71
CA VAL A 388 -5.06 -7.66 -9.29
C VAL A 388 -6.19 -8.05 -10.26
N VAL A 389 -6.13 -9.27 -10.78
CA VAL A 389 -7.19 -9.82 -11.63
C VAL A 389 -8.48 -10.02 -10.82
N GLU A 390 -9.60 -9.59 -11.40
CA GLU A 390 -10.95 -9.75 -10.83
C GLU A 390 -11.10 -9.13 -9.43
N TYR A 391 -10.30 -8.11 -9.11
CA TYR A 391 -10.31 -7.41 -7.83
C TYR A 391 -11.71 -6.94 -7.40
N SER A 392 -12.44 -6.29 -8.32
CA SER A 392 -13.78 -5.74 -8.08
C SER A 392 -14.87 -6.80 -7.86
N SER A 393 -14.63 -8.06 -8.24
CA SER A 393 -15.58 -9.16 -8.04
C SER A 393 -15.48 -9.82 -6.66
N ARG A 394 -14.43 -9.49 -5.88
CA ARG A 394 -14.23 -9.97 -4.52
C ARG A 394 -15.11 -9.19 -3.54
N SER A 395 -15.54 -9.83 -2.44
CA SER A 395 -16.23 -9.13 -1.34
C SER A 395 -15.30 -8.15 -0.62
N THR A 396 -15.84 -7.14 0.06
CA THR A 396 -15.05 -6.11 0.75
C THR A 396 -14.01 -6.68 1.74
N PRO A 397 -14.32 -7.70 2.58
CA PRO A 397 -13.30 -8.32 3.43
C PRO A 397 -12.17 -8.99 2.64
N GLN A 398 -12.51 -9.67 1.53
CA GLN A 398 -11.52 -10.27 0.63
C GLN A 398 -10.68 -9.21 -0.07
N GLN A 399 -11.26 -8.06 -0.43
CA GLN A 399 -10.52 -6.93 -1.01
C GLN A 399 -9.49 -6.36 -0.01
N PHE A 400 -9.87 -6.14 1.26
CA PHE A 400 -8.95 -5.72 2.31
C PHE A 400 -7.84 -6.75 2.56
N ASP A 401 -8.19 -8.04 2.60
CA ASP A 401 -7.22 -9.12 2.80
C ASP A 401 -6.25 -9.23 1.61
N VAL A 402 -6.74 -9.11 0.38
CA VAL A 402 -5.93 -9.10 -0.84
C VAL A 402 -5.02 -7.86 -0.90
N GLN A 403 -5.50 -6.67 -0.53
CA GLN A 403 -4.65 -5.47 -0.44
C GLN A 403 -3.54 -5.64 0.61
N ARG A 404 -3.87 -6.18 1.79
CA ARG A 404 -2.88 -6.48 2.84
C ARG A 404 -1.86 -7.51 2.38
N ARG A 405 -2.30 -8.60 1.74
CA ARG A 405 -1.45 -9.66 1.17
C ARG A 405 -0.57 -9.12 0.05
N LEU A 406 -1.12 -8.35 -0.88
CA LEU A 406 -0.37 -7.71 -1.96
C LEU A 406 0.71 -6.77 -1.41
N ALA A 407 0.38 -5.92 -0.44
CA ALA A 407 1.36 -5.04 0.21
C ALA A 407 2.51 -5.85 0.86
N MET A 408 2.20 -7.00 1.47
CA MET A 408 3.21 -7.90 2.03
C MET A 408 4.05 -8.59 0.95
N ILE A 409 3.44 -9.02 -0.16
CA ILE A 409 4.14 -9.60 -1.32
C ILE A 409 5.09 -8.56 -1.91
N VAL A 410 4.65 -7.33 -2.18
CA VAL A 410 5.50 -6.24 -2.68
C VAL A 410 6.71 -6.03 -1.77
N ARG A 411 6.50 -5.95 -0.46
CA ARG A 411 7.60 -5.78 0.51
C ARG A 411 8.63 -6.91 0.43
N ARG A 412 8.16 -8.16 0.30
CA ARG A 412 9.02 -9.34 0.18
C ARG A 412 9.76 -9.37 -1.16
N VAL A 413 9.09 -9.07 -2.27
CA VAL A 413 9.73 -9.00 -3.59
C VAL A 413 10.80 -7.92 -3.64
N LEU A 414 10.53 -6.74 -3.05
CA LEU A 414 11.54 -5.68 -2.94
C LEU A 414 12.74 -6.13 -2.10
N THR A 415 12.49 -6.85 -1.01
CA THR A 415 13.55 -7.42 -0.17
C THR A 415 14.40 -8.44 -0.94
N ASP A 416 13.77 -9.28 -1.77
CA ASP A 416 14.46 -10.30 -2.59
C ASP A 416 15.44 -9.68 -3.59
N VAL A 417 15.15 -8.46 -4.07
CA VAL A 417 16.03 -7.71 -4.98
C VAL A 417 16.97 -6.75 -4.25
N GLY A 418 17.09 -6.87 -2.92
CA GLY A 418 17.97 -6.04 -2.09
C GLY A 418 17.52 -4.58 -1.96
N VAL A 419 16.26 -4.28 -2.26
CA VAL A 419 15.69 -2.94 -2.21
C VAL A 419 14.84 -2.78 -0.95
N ARG A 420 15.15 -1.77 -0.14
CA ARG A 420 14.32 -1.45 1.02
C ARG A 420 13.09 -0.66 0.58
N VAL A 421 11.98 -0.92 1.25
CA VAL A 421 10.66 -0.35 0.94
C VAL A 421 10.67 1.18 0.92
N HIS A 422 11.38 1.82 1.85
CA HIS A 422 11.51 3.27 1.93
C HIS A 422 12.48 3.87 0.91
N ASP A 423 13.28 3.06 0.21
CA ASP A 423 14.17 3.48 -0.88
C ASP A 423 13.45 3.44 -2.25
N THR A 424 12.16 3.08 -2.27
CA THR A 424 11.31 3.09 -3.47
C THR A 424 10.37 4.27 -3.49
N ASP A 425 10.12 4.81 -4.68
CA ASP A 425 9.06 5.79 -4.89
C ASP A 425 7.78 5.03 -5.29
N ARG A 426 6.61 5.40 -4.76
CA ARG A 426 5.33 4.68 -4.99
C ARG A 426 4.17 5.61 -5.25
N GLN A 427 3.25 5.13 -6.08
CA GLN A 427 1.92 5.71 -6.24
C GLN A 427 0.89 4.60 -6.02
N ASP A 428 0.08 4.76 -4.96
CA ASP A 428 -1.00 3.85 -4.63
C ASP A 428 -2.27 4.27 -5.40
N ALA A 429 -2.87 3.35 -6.15
CA ALA A 429 -4.15 3.55 -6.82
C ALA A 429 -5.06 2.35 -6.51
N GLY A 430 -6.24 2.55 -5.90
CA GLY A 430 -7.31 1.55 -5.69
C GLY A 430 -6.97 0.04 -5.73
N ASP A 431 -6.82 -0.52 -6.93
CA ASP A 431 -6.60 -1.94 -7.28
C ASP A 431 -5.19 -2.25 -7.87
N GLY A 432 -4.34 -1.24 -8.04
CA GLY A 432 -3.01 -1.37 -8.59
C GLY A 432 -1.93 -0.47 -7.95
N MET A 433 -0.67 -0.88 -8.05
CA MET A 433 0.45 -0.16 -7.45
C MET A 433 1.53 0.09 -8.49
N MET A 434 2.01 1.34 -8.55
CA MET A 434 3.17 1.72 -9.36
C MET A 434 4.36 1.96 -8.44
N VAL A 435 5.48 1.27 -8.71
CA VAL A 435 6.69 1.32 -7.89
C VAL A 435 7.89 1.64 -8.78
N VAL A 436 8.72 2.59 -8.35
CA VAL A 436 9.98 2.94 -9.00
C VAL A 436 11.15 2.65 -8.06
N LEU A 437 12.07 1.81 -8.53
CA LEU A 437 13.21 1.30 -7.75
C LEU A 437 14.35 2.31 -7.67
N PRO A 438 15.22 2.25 -6.65
CA PRO A 438 16.33 3.18 -6.52
C PRO A 438 17.32 3.07 -7.69
N PRO A 439 18.09 4.12 -7.96
CA PRO A 439 19.10 4.13 -9.01
C PRO A 439 20.31 3.25 -8.68
N GLY A 440 21.08 2.90 -9.71
CA GLY A 440 22.33 2.14 -9.58
C GLY A 440 22.15 0.63 -9.39
N LEU A 441 20.93 0.12 -9.62
CA LEU A 441 20.67 -1.32 -9.67
C LEU A 441 20.99 -1.86 -11.07
N GLU A 442 21.59 -3.04 -11.12
CA GLU A 442 21.96 -3.70 -12.38
C GLU A 442 20.71 -4.34 -13.02
N LEU A 443 20.19 -3.73 -14.09
CA LEU A 443 18.95 -4.17 -14.76
C LEU A 443 18.96 -5.66 -15.14
N HIS A 444 20.12 -6.19 -15.57
CA HIS A 444 20.28 -7.58 -15.97
C HIS A 444 20.15 -8.58 -14.82
N ARG A 445 20.40 -8.17 -13.56
CA ARG A 445 20.13 -8.99 -12.36
C ARG A 445 18.74 -8.70 -11.79
N LEU A 446 18.33 -7.44 -11.90
CA LEU A 446 17.10 -6.95 -11.29
C LEU A 446 15.85 -7.48 -11.97
N LEU A 447 15.79 -7.49 -13.30
CA LEU A 447 14.62 -7.96 -14.04
C LEU A 447 14.34 -9.46 -13.80
N PRO A 448 15.33 -10.38 -13.89
CA PRO A 448 15.13 -11.79 -13.52
C PRO A 448 14.65 -11.96 -12.08
N ALA A 449 15.32 -11.29 -11.14
CA ALA A 449 14.99 -11.40 -9.71
C ALA A 449 13.60 -10.84 -9.41
N LEU A 450 13.17 -9.78 -10.10
CA LEU A 450 11.84 -9.20 -9.96
C LEU A 450 10.76 -10.15 -10.50
N LEU A 451 10.91 -10.67 -11.73
CA LEU A 451 9.92 -11.58 -12.33
C LEU A 451 9.80 -12.90 -11.55
N HIS A 452 10.94 -13.50 -11.19
CA HIS A 452 10.96 -14.73 -10.40
C HIS A 452 10.52 -14.51 -8.96
N GLY A 453 10.90 -13.39 -8.34
CA GLY A 453 10.47 -13.01 -7.00
C GLY A 453 8.96 -12.85 -6.93
N TRP A 454 8.35 -12.09 -7.85
CA TRP A 454 6.90 -11.96 -7.92
C TRP A 454 6.20 -13.31 -8.08
N ARG A 455 6.66 -14.15 -9.01
CA ARG A 455 6.12 -15.49 -9.20
C ARG A 455 6.22 -16.33 -7.93
N PHE A 456 7.41 -16.40 -7.33
CA PHE A 456 7.66 -17.19 -6.13
C PHE A 456 6.79 -16.74 -4.96
N ARG A 457 6.72 -15.42 -4.71
CA ARG A 457 5.93 -14.87 -3.61
C ARG A 457 4.43 -15.02 -3.81
N LEU A 458 3.93 -14.93 -5.05
CA LEU A 458 2.53 -15.21 -5.37
C LEU A 458 2.17 -16.68 -5.19
N VAL A 459 2.98 -17.60 -5.71
CA VAL A 459 2.74 -19.04 -5.53
C VAL A 459 2.74 -19.41 -4.05
N ALA A 460 3.70 -18.88 -3.27
CA ALA A 460 3.75 -19.13 -1.83
C ALA A 460 2.55 -18.55 -1.09
N ASP A 461 2.10 -17.35 -1.47
CA ASP A 461 0.93 -16.72 -0.85
C ASP A 461 -0.38 -17.43 -1.21
N ASN A 462 -0.54 -17.85 -2.48
CA ASN A 462 -1.69 -18.63 -2.93
C ASN A 462 -1.74 -20.02 -2.29
N ALA A 463 -0.58 -20.67 -2.10
CA ALA A 463 -0.50 -21.94 -1.38
C ALA A 463 -0.92 -21.81 0.09
N ALA A 464 -0.64 -20.65 0.72
CA ALA A 464 -1.08 -20.35 2.08
C ALA A 464 -2.58 -19.98 2.17
N HIS A 465 -3.24 -19.67 1.04
CA HIS A 465 -4.64 -19.22 0.99
C HIS A 465 -5.41 -19.90 -0.16
N PRO A 466 -5.64 -21.24 -0.11
CA PRO A 466 -6.21 -22.01 -1.22
C PRO A 466 -7.65 -21.61 -1.61
N GLY A 467 -8.38 -20.93 -0.71
CA GLY A 467 -9.73 -20.41 -0.98
C GLY A 467 -9.79 -18.98 -1.54
N ASP A 468 -8.66 -18.29 -1.67
CA ASP A 468 -8.58 -16.90 -2.13
C ASP A 468 -7.30 -16.68 -2.94
N ARG A 469 -7.28 -17.25 -4.15
CA ARG A 469 -6.17 -17.18 -5.10
C ARG A 469 -6.04 -15.76 -5.66
N ILE A 470 -4.83 -15.20 -5.57
CA ILE A 470 -4.44 -13.93 -6.18
C ILE A 470 -3.76 -14.21 -7.51
N ARG A 471 -4.28 -13.58 -8.57
CA ARG A 471 -3.65 -13.55 -9.90
C ARG A 471 -3.32 -12.11 -10.24
N LEU A 472 -2.12 -11.84 -10.74
CA LEU A 472 -1.65 -10.49 -11.02
C LEU A 472 -1.30 -10.26 -12.49
N ARG A 473 -1.58 -9.04 -12.93
CA ARG A 473 -0.99 -8.42 -14.12
C ARG A 473 0.17 -7.55 -13.67
N LEU A 474 1.32 -7.71 -14.32
CA LEU A 474 2.53 -6.93 -14.06
C LEU A 474 2.97 -6.23 -15.34
N SER A 475 3.41 -4.99 -15.24
CA SER A 475 4.16 -4.31 -16.30
C SER A 475 5.49 -3.83 -15.76
N VAL A 476 6.55 -3.92 -16.56
CA VAL A 476 7.90 -3.53 -16.16
C VAL A 476 8.53 -2.68 -17.24
N GLY A 477 9.15 -1.57 -16.85
CA GLY A 477 9.85 -0.68 -17.76
C GLY A 477 11.08 -0.07 -17.10
N ALA A 478 12.08 0.26 -17.92
CA ALA A 478 13.27 0.98 -17.48
C ALA A 478 13.45 2.24 -18.32
N GLY A 479 13.88 3.30 -17.66
CA GLY A 479 13.94 4.61 -18.28
C GLY A 479 14.29 5.70 -17.27
N PRO A 480 14.40 6.96 -17.74
CA PRO A 480 14.44 8.10 -16.83
C PRO A 480 13.08 8.27 -16.15
N PHE A 481 13.10 8.57 -14.86
CA PHE A 481 11.92 8.96 -14.08
C PHE A 481 12.13 10.38 -13.56
N ALA A 482 11.19 11.29 -13.87
CA ALA A 482 11.17 12.62 -13.29
C ALA A 482 10.15 12.67 -12.15
N HIS A 483 10.51 13.34 -11.06
CA HIS A 483 9.61 13.56 -9.93
C HIS A 483 8.77 14.80 -10.19
N SER A 484 7.48 14.76 -9.87
CA SER A 484 6.60 15.92 -9.84
C SER A 484 5.89 16.04 -8.49
N ALA A 485 5.32 17.21 -8.20
CA ALA A 485 4.67 17.49 -6.92
C ALA A 485 3.38 16.69 -6.65
N ILE A 486 2.89 15.90 -7.62
CA ILE A 486 1.66 15.08 -7.51
C ILE A 486 1.86 13.62 -7.96
N GLY A 487 3.11 13.16 -8.07
CA GLY A 487 3.45 11.81 -8.53
C GLY A 487 4.62 11.81 -9.53
N PHE A 488 4.73 10.78 -10.35
CA PHE A 488 5.78 10.69 -11.37
C PHE A 488 5.38 11.36 -12.68
N THR A 489 6.34 12.01 -13.34
CA THR A 489 6.21 12.47 -14.72
C THR A 489 7.30 11.83 -15.58
N GLY A 490 6.98 11.55 -16.84
CA GLY A 490 7.95 11.00 -17.80
C GLY A 490 7.37 9.90 -18.68
N ALA A 491 8.01 9.70 -19.83
CA ALA A 491 7.56 8.71 -20.82
C ALA A 491 7.52 7.27 -20.26
N THR A 492 8.45 6.95 -19.34
CA THR A 492 8.60 5.60 -18.75
C THR A 492 7.44 5.22 -17.83
N ILE A 493 6.99 6.12 -16.95
CA ILE A 493 5.86 5.82 -16.05
C ILE A 493 4.54 5.71 -16.83
N ILE A 494 4.36 6.56 -17.85
CA ILE A 494 3.20 6.49 -18.75
C ILE A 494 3.22 5.18 -19.53
N GLU A 495 4.39 4.76 -20.01
CA GLU A 495 4.58 3.47 -20.69
C GLU A 495 4.22 2.29 -19.78
N ILE A 496 4.73 2.24 -18.55
CA ILE A 496 4.40 1.18 -17.58
C ILE A 496 2.88 1.12 -17.34
N GLY A 497 2.22 2.26 -17.17
CA GLY A 497 0.76 2.32 -17.02
C GLY A 497 0.01 1.85 -18.27
N ARG A 498 0.45 2.25 -19.47
CA ARG A 498 -0.16 1.83 -20.75
C ARG A 498 0.02 0.34 -21.02
N LEU A 499 1.15 -0.24 -20.64
CA LEU A 499 1.39 -1.68 -20.72
C LEU A 499 0.47 -2.45 -19.76
N LEU A 500 0.32 -1.97 -18.52
CA LEU A 500 -0.57 -2.55 -17.51
C LEU A 500 -2.04 -2.55 -17.96
N ASP A 501 -2.46 -1.44 -18.57
CA ASP A 501 -3.79 -1.22 -19.14
C ASP A 501 -4.02 -1.85 -20.52
N SER A 502 -3.10 -2.67 -21.02
CA SER A 502 -3.19 -3.16 -22.40
C SER A 502 -4.20 -4.30 -22.57
N PRO A 503 -4.93 -4.36 -23.71
CA PRO A 503 -5.73 -5.54 -24.06
C PRO A 503 -4.90 -6.83 -24.15
N VAL A 504 -3.62 -6.71 -24.54
CA VAL A 504 -2.67 -7.83 -24.60
C VAL A 504 -2.51 -8.47 -23.22
N LEU A 505 -2.20 -7.68 -22.19
CA LEU A 505 -2.02 -8.20 -20.84
C LEU A 505 -3.33 -8.70 -20.22
N ARG A 506 -4.47 -8.03 -20.51
CA ARG A 506 -5.80 -8.51 -20.08
C ARG A 506 -6.15 -9.86 -20.72
N ARG A 507 -5.87 -10.05 -22.01
CA ARG A 507 -6.11 -11.31 -22.72
C ARG A 507 -5.19 -12.42 -22.25
N ALA A 508 -3.91 -12.12 -22.01
CA ALA A 508 -2.95 -13.11 -21.51
C ALA A 508 -3.39 -13.76 -20.18
N VAL A 509 -4.05 -13.01 -19.28
CA VAL A 509 -4.64 -13.58 -18.06
C VAL A 509 -5.73 -14.60 -18.40
N VAL A 510 -6.56 -14.35 -19.41
CA VAL A 510 -7.62 -15.28 -19.81
C VAL A 510 -7.03 -16.51 -20.49
N ASP A 511 -6.05 -16.32 -21.37
CA ASP A 511 -5.42 -17.39 -22.15
C ASP A 511 -4.50 -18.29 -21.30
N HIS A 512 -4.08 -17.81 -20.11
CA HIS A 512 -3.25 -18.57 -19.16
C HIS A 512 -3.92 -18.66 -17.77
N PRO A 513 -5.00 -19.45 -17.61
CA PRO A 513 -5.74 -19.57 -16.35
C PRO A 513 -4.91 -20.16 -15.20
N ASP A 514 -3.91 -20.97 -15.53
CA ASP A 514 -3.01 -21.61 -14.56
C ASP A 514 -1.87 -20.69 -14.09
N ALA A 515 -1.67 -19.54 -14.75
CA ALA A 515 -0.67 -18.58 -14.35
C ALA A 515 -1.20 -17.66 -13.23
N ASP A 516 -0.45 -17.59 -12.13
CA ASP A 516 -0.67 -16.63 -11.04
C ASP A 516 -0.14 -15.23 -11.39
N LEU A 517 0.75 -15.14 -12.39
CA LEU A 517 1.38 -13.90 -12.82
C LEU A 517 1.56 -13.91 -14.33
N VAL A 518 1.10 -12.85 -14.99
CA VAL A 518 1.49 -12.52 -16.36
C VAL A 518 2.11 -11.13 -16.37
N ALA A 519 3.18 -10.96 -17.13
CA ALA A 519 3.96 -9.74 -17.17
C ALA A 519 4.17 -9.22 -18.60
N LEU A 520 4.08 -7.91 -18.80
CA LEU A 520 4.61 -7.25 -19.99
C LEU A 520 5.89 -6.50 -19.64
N VAL A 521 6.98 -6.80 -20.33
CA VAL A 521 8.25 -6.08 -20.24
C VAL A 521 8.37 -5.14 -21.43
N SER A 522 8.74 -3.88 -21.19
CA SER A 522 8.93 -2.91 -22.26
C SER A 522 10.02 -3.36 -23.23
N ASP A 523 9.86 -3.04 -24.51
CA ASP A 523 10.78 -3.48 -25.58
C ASP A 523 12.24 -3.13 -25.29
N ARG A 524 12.50 -1.90 -24.82
CA ARG A 524 13.85 -1.46 -24.45
C ARG A 524 14.45 -2.29 -23.32
N LEU A 525 13.69 -2.56 -22.26
CA LEU A 525 14.17 -3.34 -21.12
C LEU A 525 14.39 -4.82 -21.50
N HIS A 526 13.54 -5.36 -22.37
CA HIS A 526 13.75 -6.70 -22.93
C HIS A 526 15.01 -6.75 -23.79
N ALA A 527 15.18 -5.81 -24.72
CA ALA A 527 16.38 -5.74 -25.57
C ALA A 527 17.66 -5.66 -24.73
N ASP A 528 17.71 -4.75 -23.75
CA ASP A 528 18.89 -4.49 -22.91
C ASP A 528 19.26 -5.66 -21.96
N VAL A 529 18.33 -6.57 -21.66
CA VAL A 529 18.53 -7.66 -20.67
C VAL A 529 18.39 -9.05 -21.28
N VAL A 530 17.23 -9.33 -21.87
CA VAL A 530 16.88 -10.66 -22.40
C VAL A 530 17.47 -10.83 -23.81
N GLY A 531 17.39 -9.78 -24.64
CA GLY A 531 17.94 -9.77 -25.99
C GLY A 531 19.47 -9.93 -26.02
N GLU A 532 20.17 -9.37 -25.03
CA GLU A 532 21.62 -9.52 -24.83
C GLU A 532 22.02 -10.87 -24.21
N GLY A 533 21.06 -11.72 -23.82
CA GLY A 533 21.33 -13.09 -23.35
C GLY A 533 21.89 -13.18 -21.93
N TRP A 534 21.65 -12.18 -21.07
CA TRP A 534 22.09 -12.25 -19.67
C TRP A 534 21.42 -13.42 -18.93
N PRO A 535 22.16 -14.15 -18.08
CA PRO A 535 21.64 -15.32 -17.38
C PRO A 535 20.51 -14.95 -16.42
N GLY A 536 19.50 -15.82 -16.33
CA GLY A 536 18.39 -15.69 -15.38
C GLY A 536 17.02 -15.53 -16.02
N LEU A 537 16.92 -15.25 -17.33
CA LEU A 537 15.67 -15.25 -18.08
C LEU A 537 15.90 -15.90 -19.45
N ASP A 538 15.06 -16.88 -19.80
CA ASP A 538 15.12 -17.52 -21.11
C ASP A 538 14.34 -16.67 -22.14
N PRO A 539 14.97 -16.19 -23.23
CA PRO A 539 14.29 -15.46 -24.30
C PRO A 539 13.11 -16.22 -24.90
N ALA A 540 13.13 -17.56 -24.89
CA ALA A 540 12.01 -18.38 -25.38
C ALA A 540 10.72 -18.18 -24.57
N HIS A 541 10.82 -17.66 -23.34
CA HIS A 541 9.68 -17.34 -22.48
C HIS A 541 9.06 -15.96 -22.75
N PHE A 542 9.59 -15.21 -23.73
CA PHE A 542 9.11 -13.88 -24.07
C PHE A 542 8.49 -13.86 -25.48
N GLN A 543 7.21 -13.53 -25.54
CA GLN A 543 6.49 -13.39 -26.81
C GLN A 543 6.31 -11.91 -27.17
N PRO A 544 6.72 -11.46 -28.37
CA PRO A 544 6.55 -10.07 -28.76
C PRO A 544 5.11 -9.76 -29.15
N TYR A 545 4.59 -8.64 -28.64
CA TYR A 545 3.29 -8.10 -29.01
C TYR A 545 3.40 -6.60 -29.29
N GLU A 546 2.65 -6.12 -30.28
CA GLU A 546 2.44 -4.70 -30.48
C GLU A 546 1.31 -4.22 -29.57
N VAL A 547 1.63 -3.40 -28.57
CA VAL A 547 0.66 -2.84 -27.62
C VAL A 547 0.08 -1.55 -28.17
N ARG A 548 -1.25 -1.49 -28.27
CA ARG A 548 -2.00 -0.31 -28.71
C ARG A 548 -2.99 0.13 -27.61
N VAL A 549 -2.77 1.30 -27.02
CA VAL A 549 -3.64 1.87 -25.98
C VAL A 549 -3.73 3.39 -26.15
N LYS A 550 -4.91 3.91 -26.47
CA LYS A 550 -5.11 5.33 -26.83
C LYS A 550 -4.16 5.72 -27.98
N THR A 551 -3.31 6.73 -27.80
CA THR A 551 -2.29 7.15 -28.77
C THR A 551 -0.95 6.41 -28.62
N TYR A 552 -0.81 5.52 -27.63
CA TYR A 552 0.41 4.74 -27.41
C TYR A 552 0.44 3.52 -28.32
N ARG A 553 1.53 3.38 -29.09
CA ARG A 553 1.79 2.24 -29.98
C ARG A 553 3.27 1.87 -29.91
N LYS A 554 3.59 0.75 -29.26
CA LYS A 554 4.97 0.22 -29.16
C LYS A 554 4.96 -1.29 -28.98
N GLN A 555 6.09 -1.92 -29.30
CA GLN A 555 6.33 -3.32 -28.98
C GLN A 555 6.54 -3.52 -27.47
N ALA A 556 6.14 -4.69 -26.97
CA ALA A 556 6.42 -5.16 -25.61
C ALA A 556 6.43 -6.69 -25.60
N TRP A 557 7.00 -7.27 -24.55
CA TRP A 557 7.26 -8.71 -24.48
C TRP A 557 6.47 -9.34 -23.35
N LEU A 558 5.56 -10.25 -23.71
CA LEU A 558 4.73 -10.99 -22.78
C LEU A 558 5.53 -12.14 -22.18
N TRP A 559 5.56 -12.20 -20.86
CA TRP A 559 6.13 -13.28 -20.07
C TRP A 559 5.03 -13.88 -19.18
N THR A 560 4.83 -15.19 -19.29
CA THR A 560 3.73 -15.89 -18.61
C THR A 560 4.23 -16.81 -17.50
N GLY A 561 5.55 -16.87 -17.28
CA GLY A 561 6.18 -17.77 -16.33
C GLY A 561 6.00 -19.26 -16.66
N ALA A 562 5.30 -19.65 -17.72
CA ALA A 562 5.28 -21.03 -18.17
C ALA A 562 6.63 -21.40 -18.79
N ALA A 563 7.15 -22.59 -18.48
CA ALA A 563 8.27 -23.13 -19.25
C ALA A 563 7.76 -23.36 -20.68
N VAL A 564 8.31 -22.61 -21.64
CA VAL A 564 8.20 -23.00 -23.05
C VAL A 564 9.18 -24.16 -23.20
N THR A 565 8.68 -25.30 -23.62
CA THR A 565 9.50 -26.49 -23.92
C THR A 565 10.56 -26.12 -24.96
N PRO A 566 11.86 -26.10 -24.64
CA PRO A 566 12.89 -25.88 -25.64
C PRO A 566 13.19 -27.23 -26.31
N THR A 567 13.02 -27.29 -27.62
CA THR A 567 13.58 -28.32 -28.49
C THR A 567 15.12 -28.32 -28.33
N PRO A 568 15.80 -29.48 -28.21
CA PRO A 568 17.23 -29.51 -27.95
C PRO A 568 18.01 -29.23 -29.26
N ASP A 569 19.04 -28.38 -29.24
CA ASP A 569 20.44 -28.78 -29.47
C ASP A 569 21.45 -27.59 -29.42
N ARG A 570 22.62 -27.87 -28.81
CA ARG A 570 23.96 -27.20 -28.79
C ARG A 570 24.07 -25.85 -28.08
N GLY A 571 24.95 -25.62 -27.12
CA GLY A 571 26.09 -26.38 -26.58
C GLY A 571 27.02 -25.39 -25.86
N GLU A 572 27.46 -25.75 -24.65
CA GLU A 572 28.57 -25.20 -23.84
C GLU A 572 28.45 -23.74 -23.33
N ALA A 573 28.22 -23.46 -22.04
CA ALA A 573 28.93 -23.78 -20.77
C ALA A 573 29.93 -22.70 -20.32
N ALA A 574 29.62 -22.03 -19.20
CA ALA A 574 30.61 -21.38 -18.33
C ALA A 574 30.11 -21.27 -16.87
N GLY A 575 30.59 -22.20 -16.04
CA GLY A 575 30.92 -22.00 -14.62
C GLY A 575 29.81 -21.81 -13.58
N THR A 576 29.20 -22.90 -13.11
CA THR A 576 28.43 -22.94 -11.85
C THR A 576 28.96 -24.04 -10.94
N ALA A 577 29.02 -23.77 -9.63
CA ALA A 577 29.32 -24.78 -8.63
C ALA A 577 28.36 -25.96 -8.77
N THR A 578 28.88 -27.20 -8.79
CA THR A 578 28.09 -28.40 -9.04
C THR A 578 26.96 -28.51 -8.00
N PRO A 579 25.68 -28.59 -8.42
CA PRO A 579 24.56 -28.69 -7.49
C PRO A 579 24.64 -29.98 -6.68
N ALA A 580 24.30 -29.87 -5.40
CA ALA A 580 24.46 -30.94 -4.42
C ALA A 580 23.53 -32.13 -4.71
N ARG A 581 24.05 -33.35 -4.67
CA ARG A 581 23.20 -34.56 -4.72
C ARG A 581 23.05 -35.21 -3.35
N ASP A 582 24.03 -35.02 -2.47
CA ASP A 582 24.03 -35.63 -1.15
C ASP A 582 23.07 -34.88 -0.22
N VAL A 583 22.18 -35.63 0.42
CA VAL A 583 21.23 -35.14 1.43
C VAL A 583 21.30 -36.06 2.62
N PHE A 584 21.45 -35.56 3.85
CA PHE A 584 21.30 -36.41 5.03
C PHE A 584 20.00 -36.12 5.75
N VAL A 585 19.40 -37.16 6.33
CA VAL A 585 18.11 -37.07 7.01
C VAL A 585 18.33 -37.18 8.51
N ILE A 586 17.89 -36.17 9.26
CA ILE A 586 17.83 -36.18 10.72
C ILE A 586 16.44 -36.67 11.10
N HIS A 587 16.35 -37.83 11.74
CA HIS A 587 15.09 -38.46 12.16
C HIS A 587 15.31 -39.22 13.48
N GLY A 588 14.23 -39.61 14.15
CA GLY A 588 14.29 -40.52 15.31
C GLY A 588 13.93 -41.96 14.92
N GLY A 589 13.43 -42.77 15.86
CA GLY A 589 13.26 -44.22 15.68
C GLY A 589 12.16 -44.66 14.69
N ALA A 590 11.48 -43.75 14.01
CA ALA A 590 10.39 -44.06 13.07
C ALA A 590 10.92 -44.57 11.72
N GLU A 591 11.37 -45.84 11.68
CA GLU A 591 11.89 -46.50 10.47
C GLU A 591 10.98 -46.40 9.23
N PRO A 592 9.64 -46.53 9.32
CA PRO A 592 8.78 -46.41 8.14
C PRO A 592 8.81 -45.02 7.49
N ALA A 593 8.84 -43.95 8.28
CA ALA A 593 8.89 -42.58 7.78
C ALA A 593 10.26 -42.23 7.21
N ARG A 594 11.32 -42.74 7.83
CA ARG A 594 12.68 -42.66 7.30
C ARG A 594 12.78 -43.33 5.93
N ALA A 595 12.32 -44.58 5.81
CA ALA A 595 12.35 -45.32 4.56
C ALA A 595 11.59 -44.60 3.44
N ALA A 596 10.38 -44.12 3.74
CA ALA A 596 9.56 -43.34 2.80
C ALA A 596 10.28 -42.05 2.33
N MET A 597 10.94 -41.34 3.25
CA MET A 597 11.71 -40.14 2.91
C MET A 597 12.93 -40.47 2.05
N PHE A 598 13.64 -41.55 2.33
CA PHE A 598 14.79 -41.98 1.53
C PHE A 598 14.37 -42.35 0.10
N ASP A 599 13.27 -43.10 -0.04
CA ASP A 599 12.75 -43.48 -1.36
C ASP A 599 12.26 -42.26 -2.14
N PHE A 600 11.64 -41.30 -1.47
CA PHE A 600 11.28 -40.02 -2.07
C PHE A 600 12.50 -39.22 -2.55
N LEU A 601 13.55 -39.09 -1.73
CA LEU A 601 14.78 -38.39 -2.11
C LEU A 601 15.48 -39.06 -3.30
N ARG A 602 15.49 -40.40 -3.36
CA ARG A 602 16.01 -41.15 -4.52
C ARG A 602 15.18 -40.92 -5.78
N ALA A 603 13.86 -40.86 -5.67
CA ALA A 603 12.97 -40.56 -6.79
C ALA A 603 13.19 -39.12 -7.34
N LEU A 604 13.69 -38.21 -6.51
CA LEU A 604 14.15 -36.88 -6.92
C LEU A 604 15.57 -36.86 -7.51
N GLY A 605 16.20 -38.02 -7.69
CA GLY A 605 17.58 -38.16 -8.16
C GLY A 605 18.64 -37.65 -7.17
N LEU A 606 18.29 -37.55 -5.89
CA LEU A 606 19.22 -37.22 -4.81
C LEU A 606 19.76 -38.49 -4.14
N ARG A 607 20.89 -38.35 -3.45
CA ARG A 607 21.55 -39.41 -2.70
C ARG A 607 21.34 -39.19 -1.20
N PRO A 608 20.36 -39.87 -0.58
CA PRO A 608 20.22 -39.80 0.86
C PRO A 608 21.40 -40.52 1.54
N LEU A 609 22.03 -39.88 2.52
CA LEU A 609 23.16 -40.38 3.29
C LEU A 609 22.72 -40.90 4.66
N GLU A 610 23.21 -42.08 5.01
CA GLU A 610 23.03 -42.67 6.34
C GLU A 610 23.98 -42.04 7.37
N TRP A 611 23.60 -42.04 8.64
CA TRP A 611 24.41 -41.45 9.71
C TRP A 611 25.80 -42.10 9.85
N GLU A 612 25.88 -43.43 9.72
CA GLU A 612 27.15 -44.17 9.72
C GLU A 612 28.07 -43.75 8.57
N GLU A 613 27.50 -43.39 7.42
CA GLU A 613 28.26 -42.88 6.28
C GLU A 613 28.81 -41.48 6.55
N LEU A 614 28.06 -40.63 7.25
CA LEU A 614 28.54 -39.32 7.68
C LEU A 614 29.67 -39.45 8.71
N ILE A 615 29.55 -40.38 9.67
CA ILE A 615 30.61 -40.70 10.65
C ILE A 615 31.87 -41.17 9.92
N ALA A 616 31.74 -42.12 8.98
CA ALA A 616 32.87 -42.64 8.21
C ALA A 616 33.60 -41.54 7.42
N ARG A 617 32.86 -40.56 6.88
CA ARG A 617 33.42 -39.40 6.17
C ARG A 617 34.22 -38.44 7.06
N THR A 618 34.06 -38.51 8.38
CA THR A 618 34.90 -37.71 9.30
C THR A 618 36.33 -38.25 9.40
N GLY A 619 36.55 -39.56 9.15
CA GLY A 619 37.85 -40.19 9.39
C GLY A 619 38.31 -40.17 10.85
N SER A 620 37.43 -39.79 11.79
CA SER A 620 37.67 -39.79 13.23
C SER A 620 37.20 -41.11 13.84
N ALA A 621 37.93 -41.65 14.81
CA ALA A 621 37.54 -42.88 15.51
C ALA A 621 36.36 -42.67 16.47
N ALA A 622 36.10 -41.42 16.89
CA ALA A 622 34.99 -41.03 17.75
C ALA A 622 34.63 -39.54 17.55
N PRO A 623 34.03 -39.15 16.40
CA PRO A 623 33.61 -37.77 16.16
C PRO A 623 32.42 -37.39 17.05
N ASP A 624 32.37 -36.11 17.47
CA ASP A 624 31.15 -35.57 18.06
C ASP A 624 30.09 -35.25 16.98
N GLU A 625 28.80 -35.21 17.35
CA GLU A 625 27.71 -35.01 16.39
C GLU A 625 27.82 -33.66 15.62
N ALA A 626 28.34 -32.62 16.26
CA ALA A 626 28.51 -31.32 15.65
C ALA A 626 29.60 -31.34 14.56
N GLU A 627 30.67 -32.11 14.76
CA GLU A 627 31.72 -32.36 13.79
C GLU A 627 31.16 -33.08 12.55
N VAL A 628 30.35 -34.13 12.76
CA VAL A 628 29.71 -34.89 11.68
C VAL A 628 28.85 -33.98 10.79
N ILE A 629 27.98 -33.16 11.39
CA ILE A 629 27.11 -32.22 10.67
C ILE A 629 27.92 -31.15 9.95
N THR A 630 28.95 -30.61 10.60
CA THR A 630 29.81 -29.56 10.02
C THR A 630 30.53 -30.08 8.78
N ARG A 631 31.07 -31.30 8.84
CA ARG A 631 31.75 -31.93 7.70
C ARG A 631 30.78 -32.30 6.58
N ALA A 632 29.56 -32.73 6.90
CA ALA A 632 28.53 -32.99 5.90
C ALA A 632 28.20 -31.75 5.06
N PHE A 633 28.00 -30.59 5.70
CA PHE A 633 27.77 -29.33 4.99
C PHE A 633 29.00 -28.83 4.23
N ALA A 634 30.20 -29.02 4.78
CA ALA A 634 31.45 -28.68 4.08
C ALA A 634 31.64 -29.53 2.81
N ALA A 635 31.14 -30.76 2.80
CA ALA A 635 31.08 -31.64 1.62
C ALA A 635 29.92 -31.32 0.67
N ASN A 636 29.30 -30.15 0.82
CA ASN A 636 28.18 -29.67 0.02
C ASN A 636 26.87 -30.49 0.16
N ALA A 637 26.65 -31.22 1.26
CA ALA A 637 25.38 -31.90 1.49
C ALA A 637 24.27 -30.94 1.99
N ALA A 638 23.00 -31.28 1.75
CA ALA A 638 21.86 -30.62 2.40
C ALA A 638 21.27 -31.49 3.53
N ALA A 639 20.48 -30.91 4.42
CA ALA A 639 19.85 -31.62 5.54
C ALA A 639 18.32 -31.63 5.40
N VAL A 640 17.69 -32.78 5.67
CA VAL A 640 16.25 -32.91 5.87
C VAL A 640 16.00 -33.31 7.32
N VAL A 641 15.31 -32.48 8.09
CA VAL A 641 14.84 -32.83 9.44
C VAL A 641 13.44 -33.42 9.29
N LEU A 642 13.32 -34.72 9.52
CA LEU A 642 12.06 -35.44 9.49
C LEU A 642 11.49 -35.53 10.90
N LEU A 643 10.29 -34.98 11.09
CA LEU A 643 9.55 -35.00 12.34
C LEU A 643 8.30 -35.85 12.17
N THR A 644 8.25 -36.95 12.90
CA THR A 644 7.02 -37.72 13.13
C THR A 644 6.50 -37.45 14.55
N PRO A 645 5.27 -37.88 14.90
CA PRO A 645 4.78 -37.75 16.27
C PRO A 645 5.71 -38.41 17.32
N ALA A 646 6.41 -39.48 16.93
CA ALA A 646 7.41 -40.13 17.78
C ALA A 646 8.72 -39.33 17.91
N ASP A 647 9.16 -38.67 16.84
CA ASP A 647 10.44 -37.96 16.80
C ASP A 647 10.38 -36.58 17.48
N ALA A 648 9.22 -35.92 17.45
CA ALA A 648 9.01 -34.64 18.13
C ALA A 648 9.12 -34.75 19.66
N ALA A 649 9.00 -35.96 20.21
CA ALA A 649 9.19 -36.25 21.63
C ALA A 649 10.63 -36.69 21.99
N ALA A 650 11.54 -36.83 21.02
CA ALA A 650 12.91 -37.29 21.23
C ALA A 650 13.89 -36.11 21.34
N PRO A 651 14.43 -35.79 22.54
CA PRO A 651 15.28 -34.61 22.72
C PRO A 651 16.54 -34.61 21.84
N ALA A 652 17.09 -35.79 21.54
CA ALA A 652 18.26 -35.94 20.67
C ALA A 652 18.00 -35.38 19.26
N VAL A 653 16.88 -35.74 18.63
CA VAL A 653 16.52 -35.30 17.26
C VAL A 653 16.38 -33.77 17.22
N LEU A 654 15.76 -33.17 18.23
CA LEU A 654 15.58 -31.72 18.31
C LEU A 654 16.91 -30.98 18.49
N VAL A 655 17.83 -31.56 19.28
CA VAL A 655 19.18 -31.02 19.48
C VAL A 655 19.97 -31.07 18.17
N THR A 656 20.00 -32.22 17.49
CA THR A 656 20.70 -32.39 16.20
C THR A 656 20.09 -31.50 15.11
N ALA A 657 18.76 -31.37 15.06
CA ALA A 657 18.06 -30.44 14.16
C ALA A 657 18.45 -28.98 14.44
N GLY A 658 18.50 -28.59 15.72
CA GLY A 658 18.98 -27.28 16.15
C GLY A 658 20.42 -27.00 15.70
N MET A 659 21.31 -27.99 15.80
CA MET A 659 22.68 -27.87 15.32
C MET A 659 22.77 -27.68 13.80
N ALA A 660 22.00 -28.45 13.02
CA ALA A 660 21.96 -28.27 11.57
C ALA A 660 21.44 -26.87 11.18
N LEU A 661 20.35 -26.43 11.80
CA LEU A 661 19.74 -25.11 11.59
C LEU A 661 20.68 -23.95 11.96
N ALA A 662 21.46 -24.11 13.03
CA ALA A 662 22.42 -23.10 13.46
C ALA A 662 23.63 -22.99 12.51
N ARG A 663 23.94 -24.03 11.73
CA ARG A 663 25.14 -24.11 10.88
C ARG A 663 24.84 -23.73 9.44
N GLN A 664 23.79 -24.29 8.86
CA GLN A 664 23.39 -24.02 7.48
C GLN A 664 21.86 -23.90 7.40
N PRO A 665 21.30 -22.76 7.83
CA PRO A 665 19.85 -22.56 7.87
C PRO A 665 19.20 -22.67 6.50
N ASP A 666 19.85 -22.15 5.45
CA ASP A 666 19.34 -22.13 4.09
C ASP A 666 19.45 -23.48 3.37
N ARG A 667 20.13 -24.46 4.00
CA ARG A 667 20.31 -25.82 3.49
C ARG A 667 19.68 -26.90 4.36
N THR A 668 18.84 -26.50 5.32
CA THR A 668 18.15 -27.40 6.24
C THR A 668 16.64 -27.30 6.04
N VAL A 669 16.01 -28.38 5.57
CA VAL A 669 14.57 -28.46 5.28
C VAL A 669 13.87 -29.26 6.38
N ILE A 670 12.86 -28.68 7.03
CA ILE A 670 12.08 -29.36 8.07
C ILE A 670 10.79 -29.91 7.47
N VAL A 671 10.56 -31.22 7.64
CA VAL A 671 9.42 -31.97 7.11
C VAL A 671 8.68 -32.65 8.26
N GLU A 672 7.38 -32.43 8.34
CA GLU A 672 6.47 -33.07 9.29
C GLU A 672 5.65 -34.14 8.56
N VAL A 673 5.66 -35.36 9.08
CA VAL A 673 4.82 -36.47 8.61
C VAL A 673 3.91 -36.88 9.76
N GLY A 674 2.59 -36.89 9.53
CA GLY A 674 1.58 -37.16 10.55
C GLY A 674 1.24 -35.97 11.47
N ASP A 675 0.50 -36.23 12.55
CA ASP A 675 0.03 -35.22 13.51
C ASP A 675 1.11 -34.83 14.53
N VAL A 676 2.04 -33.99 14.10
CA VAL A 676 3.10 -33.46 14.96
C VAL A 676 2.62 -32.22 15.71
N LEU A 677 2.72 -32.21 17.05
CA LEU A 677 2.46 -31.04 17.92
C LEU A 677 3.62 -30.02 17.81
N ALA A 678 3.67 -29.39 16.64
CA ALA A 678 4.32 -28.15 16.24
C ALA A 678 5.71 -27.81 16.80
N PHE A 679 6.74 -28.31 16.12
CA PHE A 679 8.11 -27.75 16.16
C PHE A 679 8.20 -26.32 15.58
N ALA A 680 7.20 -25.91 14.77
CA ALA A 680 7.09 -24.58 14.19
C ALA A 680 7.12 -23.43 15.21
N GLY A 681 6.60 -23.67 16.43
CA GLY A 681 6.61 -22.69 17.52
C GLY A 681 8.00 -22.41 18.12
N LEU A 682 8.95 -23.35 17.98
CA LEU A 682 10.28 -23.26 18.60
C LEU A 682 11.30 -22.47 17.75
N THR A 683 11.09 -22.37 16.44
CA THR A 683 12.09 -21.78 15.51
C THR A 683 11.57 -20.63 14.66
N GLY A 684 10.24 -20.41 14.62
CA GLY A 684 9.63 -19.39 13.76
C GLY A 684 9.81 -19.64 12.25
N ARG A 685 10.21 -20.87 11.87
CA ARG A 685 10.42 -21.27 10.47
C ARG A 685 9.27 -22.10 9.94
N ALA A 686 8.98 -21.93 8.65
CA ALA A 686 7.96 -22.70 7.95
C ALA A 686 8.42 -24.16 7.83
N THR A 687 7.61 -25.11 8.30
CA THR A 687 7.80 -26.55 8.07
C THR A 687 7.05 -26.97 6.78
N VAL A 688 7.33 -28.15 6.22
CA VAL A 688 6.53 -28.76 5.15
C VAL A 688 5.78 -29.94 5.75
N ARG A 689 4.47 -30.01 5.56
CA ARG A 689 3.68 -31.15 6.03
C ARG A 689 3.37 -32.12 4.89
N ILE A 690 3.58 -33.41 5.12
CA ILE A 690 3.19 -34.50 4.23
C ILE A 690 2.12 -35.32 4.97
N ASP A 691 0.91 -35.33 4.42
CA ASP A 691 -0.27 -36.00 4.99
C ASP A 691 -0.69 -37.26 4.19
N GLY A 692 0.02 -37.57 3.10
CA GLY A 692 -0.30 -38.68 2.19
C GLY A 692 -1.60 -38.51 1.40
N ALA A 693 -2.32 -37.39 1.55
CA ALA A 693 -3.61 -37.16 0.90
C ALA A 693 -3.46 -36.47 -0.47
N ASN A 694 -2.41 -35.67 -0.65
CA ASN A 694 -2.14 -34.98 -1.91
C ASN A 694 -0.64 -34.72 -2.11
N ALA A 695 -0.25 -34.42 -3.35
CA ALA A 695 1.16 -34.25 -3.71
C ALA A 695 1.75 -32.88 -3.35
N THR A 696 0.98 -31.98 -2.73
CA THR A 696 1.44 -30.61 -2.45
C THR A 696 2.65 -30.60 -1.51
N GLY A 697 2.64 -31.44 -0.47
CA GLY A 697 3.79 -31.59 0.44
C GLY A 697 5.05 -32.07 -0.29
N LEU A 698 4.92 -33.03 -1.21
CA LEU A 698 6.03 -33.55 -2.01
C LEU A 698 6.63 -32.47 -2.93
N HIS A 699 5.78 -31.67 -3.59
CA HIS A 699 6.23 -30.53 -4.39
C HIS A 699 6.97 -29.48 -3.54
N GLN A 700 6.48 -29.22 -2.33
CA GLN A 700 7.13 -28.27 -1.41
C GLN A 700 8.50 -28.75 -0.94
N VAL A 701 8.66 -30.03 -0.60
CA VAL A 701 9.98 -30.59 -0.23
C VAL A 701 10.94 -30.54 -1.43
N ALA A 702 10.51 -30.98 -2.62
CA ALA A 702 11.32 -30.94 -3.83
C ALA A 702 11.80 -29.51 -4.16
N GLN A 703 10.91 -28.53 -4.08
CA GLN A 703 11.26 -27.13 -4.35
C GLN A 703 12.23 -26.56 -3.29
N ARG A 704 12.04 -26.87 -2.00
CA ARG A 704 12.94 -26.41 -0.94
C ARG A 704 14.33 -27.02 -1.04
N LEU A 705 14.44 -28.30 -1.43
CA LEU A 705 15.74 -28.93 -1.69
C LEU A 705 16.44 -28.29 -2.90
N ARG A 706 15.69 -27.93 -3.94
CA ARG A 706 16.22 -27.19 -5.10
C ARG A 706 16.75 -25.82 -4.69
N THR A 707 16.03 -25.11 -3.80
CA THR A 707 16.47 -23.85 -3.20
C THR A 707 17.69 -24.03 -2.29
N ALA A 708 17.81 -25.16 -1.58
CA ALA A 708 18.97 -25.53 -0.78
C ALA A 708 20.23 -25.91 -1.61
N GLY A 709 20.16 -25.74 -2.94
CA GLY A 709 21.24 -26.01 -3.87
C GLY A 709 21.32 -27.45 -4.35
N CYS A 710 20.29 -28.27 -4.14
CA CYS A 710 20.29 -29.66 -4.58
C CYS A 710 19.87 -29.83 -6.05
N ALA A 711 20.48 -30.82 -6.72
CA ALA A 711 20.17 -31.22 -8.10
C ALA A 711 18.89 -32.06 -8.15
N VAL A 712 17.74 -31.43 -7.90
CA VAL A 712 16.43 -32.09 -7.82
C VAL A 712 15.88 -32.37 -9.23
N HIS A 713 15.75 -33.64 -9.57
CA HIS A 713 15.14 -34.14 -10.79
C HIS A 713 13.64 -34.39 -10.56
N THR A 714 12.79 -33.77 -11.39
CA THR A 714 11.33 -33.95 -11.35
C THR A 714 10.79 -34.44 -12.69
N ASP A 715 11.66 -35.00 -13.52
CA ASP A 715 11.37 -35.50 -14.86
C ASP A 715 10.74 -36.90 -14.76
N GLY A 716 9.45 -36.93 -14.43
CA GLY A 716 8.68 -38.17 -14.22
C GLY A 716 7.60 -38.00 -13.15
N VAL A 717 6.75 -39.02 -12.98
CA VAL A 717 5.67 -39.03 -11.98
C VAL A 717 5.97 -39.88 -10.75
N GLU A 718 7.07 -40.65 -10.76
CA GLU A 718 7.41 -41.58 -9.69
C GLU A 718 7.61 -40.87 -8.35
N TRP A 719 8.22 -39.68 -8.32
CA TRP A 719 8.42 -38.90 -7.10
C TRP A 719 7.11 -38.36 -6.49
N LEU A 720 5.99 -38.43 -7.22
CA LEU A 720 4.65 -38.02 -6.76
C LEU A 720 3.85 -39.16 -6.11
N ASP A 721 4.43 -40.36 -5.99
CA ASP A 721 3.78 -41.49 -5.34
C ASP A 721 3.47 -41.18 -3.86
N LEU A 722 2.18 -40.98 -3.60
CA LEU A 722 1.61 -40.66 -2.30
C LEU A 722 1.52 -41.87 -1.39
N ASP A 723 1.47 -43.09 -1.95
CA ASP A 723 1.35 -44.31 -1.16
C ASP A 723 2.60 -44.52 -0.28
N ARG A 724 3.73 -43.88 -0.62
CA ARG A 724 4.96 -43.86 0.22
C ARG A 724 4.74 -43.37 1.65
N PHE A 725 3.87 -42.37 1.83
CA PHE A 725 3.64 -41.74 3.14
C PHE A 725 2.27 -42.08 3.73
N LYS A 726 1.57 -43.05 3.14
CA LYS A 726 0.23 -43.43 3.54
C LYS A 726 0.25 -44.26 4.81
N ASN A 727 -0.57 -43.88 5.80
CA ASN A 727 -0.66 -44.49 7.13
C ASN A 727 0.57 -44.26 8.05
N LEU A 728 1.35 -43.19 7.81
CA LEU A 728 2.48 -42.78 8.65
C LEU A 728 2.15 -41.66 9.64
#